data_AF-A0AA51RQG6-F1
#
_entry.id   AF-A0AA51RQG6-F1
#
_cell.length_a   1.000
_cell.length_b   1.000
_cell.length_c   1.000
_cell.angle_alpha   90.00
_cell.angle_beta   90.00
_cell.angle_gamma   90.00
#
_symmetry.space_group_name_H-M   'P 1'
#
loop_
_entity.id
_entity.type
_entity.pdbx_description
1 polymer ?
#
loop_
_entity_poly.entity_id
_entity_poly.type
_entity_poly.pdbx_seq_one_letter_code
_entity_poly.pdbx_strand_id
1 'polypeptide(L)'
;MAEQTSFNLIKEILKRRVIQILGVYLGATIALMEFSGMITERYGFSDRLVDYLLATMLTLLPAVVVLTWRHGAPGKDEWGKTEKVVLPINAIALVGVIGWLATMQPNTNTQVVQATAPISLNSEVVAQRNITKLGVMFVTPTPTVQQSWLSYAIPYLIATQLGQDPTVVAHSFYNSDYFWEVQRAGFTDGLDVPLSLAKSVAQDADLQYFLKSSLDKVNNQFKLHLSLYETSSTQLIAEQTLLSDSVFQLAEQAVGFITQQAPFNETTNRLLNQIPLTDFITGDIDALKAFIEGKNANLFDNDIQGSINAIKRAVDIDKNFALAYLELAEILISQGQLLESNAYLKKSLALNYKLTEPLRFTIKAAIYATERNITEQNNVYRTWIELYPDDYLPKKRLALLLSFKSNNFDEVIQLYQQSLELNPAQPDIYNRLGKLFEARRELTKAREMYQKLRELRPRSYTPLLSQGNIESQLGNLEEAQRLYKQAALTEVDKVTPVLALADLATRQGDFEKSEQRYREAELIAQAPRQFSLLHGHKVSYYYLRGEYQKAYQELIEFQSAMQSVTQSIDVIFGTFLSKMHIYVDAGKSQEAAELLTSLEDQVDSSMKNFPKIGSLFLNIYQGNVDAANKDLVEVEAILERFKMENLEYLITFSKARIAALQSDHNKALQLYEKALEDIKKIGAYDVEMHALLVDSILYEKRHLQQYQEGITIAEEFLVQWPYHPSINYQLALLYQLQKQDDKALSALKKAQYVWQFADNNCTECQDTEHLITELKSSAAE
;
A
#
# COMPACT_ATOMS: atom_id res chain seq x y z
N MET A 1 -64.96 -52.64 -56.34
CA MET A 1 -63.50 -52.42 -56.36
C MET A 1 -63.26 -51.07 -55.73
N ALA A 2 -62.87 -51.04 -54.45
CA ALA A 2 -62.88 -49.83 -53.64
C ALA A 2 -61.54 -49.08 -53.76
N GLU A 3 -61.65 -47.76 -53.92
CA GLU A 3 -60.60 -46.78 -54.20
C GLU A 3 -59.47 -46.76 -53.17
N GLN A 4 -58.21 -46.79 -53.64
CA GLN A 4 -57.05 -46.35 -52.86
C GLN A 4 -57.13 -44.83 -52.68
N THR A 5 -57.69 -44.37 -51.56
CA THR A 5 -57.56 -42.98 -51.13
C THR A 5 -56.08 -42.68 -50.83
N SER A 6 -55.46 -41.78 -51.61
CA SER A 6 -54.10 -41.32 -51.36
C SER A 6 -54.02 -40.65 -49.98
N PHE A 7 -53.20 -41.20 -49.08
CA PHE A 7 -52.93 -40.62 -47.77
C PHE A 7 -52.23 -39.26 -47.95
N ASN A 8 -52.95 -38.16 -47.69
CA ASN A 8 -52.38 -36.83 -47.71
C ASN A 8 -52.00 -36.44 -46.27
N LEU A 9 -50.71 -36.59 -45.96
CA LEU A 9 -50.13 -36.33 -44.64
C LEU A 9 -50.48 -34.93 -44.12
N ILE A 10 -50.47 -33.90 -44.98
CA ILE A 10 -50.73 -32.51 -44.60
C ILE A 10 -52.20 -32.32 -44.20
N LYS A 11 -53.14 -32.89 -44.96
CA LYS A 11 -54.57 -32.85 -44.59
C LYS A 11 -54.83 -33.57 -43.26
N GLU A 12 -54.12 -34.66 -42.99
CA GLU A 12 -54.29 -35.43 -41.76
C GLU A 12 -53.63 -34.75 -40.54
N ILE A 13 -52.49 -34.07 -40.73
CA ILE A 13 -51.86 -33.19 -39.72
C ILE A 13 -52.77 -32.02 -39.37
N LEU A 14 -53.52 -31.46 -40.34
CA LEU A 14 -54.45 -30.35 -40.10
C LEU A 14 -55.77 -30.80 -39.46
N LYS A 15 -56.23 -32.01 -39.77
CA LYS A 15 -57.43 -32.62 -39.17
C LYS A 15 -57.21 -33.00 -37.70
N ARG A 16 -55.98 -33.40 -37.36
CA ARG A 16 -55.54 -33.65 -35.99
C ARG A 16 -55.01 -32.35 -35.38
N ARG A 17 -55.16 -32.13 -34.08
CA ARG A 17 -54.68 -30.89 -33.41
C ARG A 17 -53.16 -30.85 -33.22
N VAL A 18 -52.38 -31.46 -34.12
CA VAL A 18 -50.94 -31.71 -33.94
C VAL A 18 -50.16 -30.40 -33.90
N ILE A 19 -50.42 -29.49 -34.83
CA ILE A 19 -49.72 -28.19 -34.90
C ILE A 19 -50.04 -27.33 -33.68
N GLN A 20 -51.29 -27.31 -33.23
CA GLN A 20 -51.71 -26.53 -32.07
C GLN A 20 -51.07 -27.05 -30.79
N ILE A 21 -51.04 -28.37 -30.57
CA ILE A 21 -50.47 -28.94 -29.34
C ILE A 21 -48.95 -28.82 -29.32
N LEU A 22 -48.26 -29.04 -30.45
CA LEU A 22 -46.81 -28.82 -30.53
C LEU A 22 -46.44 -27.33 -30.37
N GLY A 23 -47.25 -26.42 -30.90
CA GLY A 23 -47.06 -24.98 -30.71
C GLY A 23 -47.23 -24.56 -29.25
N VAL A 24 -48.25 -25.08 -28.55
CA VAL A 24 -48.45 -24.86 -27.11
C VAL A 24 -47.31 -25.46 -26.30
N TYR A 25 -46.83 -26.66 -26.65
CA TYR A 25 -45.70 -27.28 -25.99
C TYR A 25 -44.43 -26.42 -26.11
N LEU A 26 -44.10 -25.94 -27.31
CA LEU A 26 -42.95 -25.07 -27.54
C LEU A 26 -43.09 -23.74 -26.80
N GLY A 27 -44.26 -23.11 -26.84
CA GLY A 27 -44.52 -21.86 -26.13
C GLY A 27 -44.44 -22.02 -24.61
N ALA A 28 -44.96 -23.12 -24.06
CA ALA A 28 -44.85 -23.45 -22.65
C ALA A 28 -43.39 -23.73 -22.25
N THR A 29 -42.61 -24.43 -23.08
CA THR A 29 -41.19 -24.66 -22.84
C THR A 29 -40.42 -23.34 -22.75
N ILE A 30 -40.63 -22.42 -23.70
CA ILE A 30 -39.98 -21.10 -23.69
C ILE A 30 -40.38 -20.30 -22.45
N ALA A 31 -41.68 -20.22 -22.14
CA ALA A 31 -42.15 -19.51 -20.95
C ALA A 31 -41.59 -20.09 -19.64
N LEU A 32 -41.47 -21.42 -19.55
CA LEU A 32 -40.90 -22.09 -18.38
C LEU A 32 -39.39 -21.83 -18.26
N MET A 33 -38.67 -21.81 -19.38
CA MET A 33 -37.24 -21.48 -19.40
C MET A 33 -37.01 -20.04 -18.93
N GLU A 34 -37.71 -19.06 -19.50
CA GLU A 34 -37.62 -17.64 -19.11
C GLU A 34 -37.97 -17.43 -17.63
N PHE A 35 -39.07 -18.04 -17.16
CA PHE A 35 -39.47 -17.96 -15.76
C PHE A 35 -38.43 -18.61 -14.82
N SER A 36 -37.89 -19.76 -15.21
CA SER A 36 -36.85 -20.43 -14.43
C SER A 36 -35.54 -19.62 -14.41
N GLY A 37 -35.14 -19.01 -15.52
CA GLY A 37 -33.97 -18.13 -15.59
C GLY A 37 -34.13 -16.91 -14.68
N MET A 38 -35.30 -16.26 -14.74
CA MET A 38 -35.64 -15.15 -13.85
C MET A 38 -35.59 -15.56 -12.37
N ILE A 39 -36.06 -16.77 -12.02
CA ILE A 39 -36.03 -17.24 -10.63
C ILE A 39 -34.61 -17.60 -10.19
N THR A 40 -33.82 -18.24 -11.04
CA THR A 40 -32.41 -18.54 -10.78
C THR A 40 -31.64 -17.25 -10.50
N GLU A 41 -31.78 -16.25 -11.37
CA GLU A 41 -31.10 -14.95 -11.25
C GLU A 41 -31.54 -14.16 -10.01
N ARG A 42 -32.84 -14.21 -9.67
CA ARG A 42 -33.44 -13.35 -8.63
C ARG A 42 -33.46 -13.98 -7.24
N TYR A 43 -33.45 -15.30 -7.13
CA TYR A 43 -33.62 -16.02 -5.86
C TYR A 43 -32.51 -17.05 -5.58
N GLY A 44 -31.46 -17.13 -6.43
CA GLY A 44 -30.28 -17.94 -6.16
C GLY A 44 -30.51 -19.45 -6.25
N PHE A 45 -31.41 -19.90 -7.13
CA PHE A 45 -31.54 -21.31 -7.48
C PHE A 45 -30.35 -21.76 -8.35
N SER A 46 -30.17 -23.08 -8.54
CA SER A 46 -29.06 -23.61 -9.35
C SER A 46 -29.18 -23.19 -10.82
N ASP A 47 -28.09 -22.71 -11.42
CA ASP A 47 -28.02 -22.37 -12.85
C ASP A 47 -28.33 -23.55 -13.78
N ARG A 48 -28.13 -24.77 -13.27
CA ARG A 48 -28.48 -26.01 -13.98
C ARG A 48 -29.97 -26.26 -14.11
N LEU A 49 -30.82 -25.50 -13.40
CA LEU A 49 -32.26 -25.65 -13.46
C LEU A 49 -32.78 -25.44 -14.90
N VAL A 50 -32.23 -24.44 -15.61
CA VAL A 50 -32.60 -24.15 -17.00
C VAL A 50 -32.16 -25.29 -17.91
N ASP A 51 -30.95 -25.82 -17.72
CA ASP A 51 -30.40 -26.95 -18.48
C ASP A 51 -31.22 -28.23 -18.27
N TYR A 52 -31.60 -28.53 -17.02
CA TYR A 52 -32.43 -29.68 -16.70
C TYR A 52 -33.83 -29.56 -17.30
N LEU A 53 -34.41 -28.35 -17.28
CA LEU A 53 -35.73 -28.09 -17.87
C LEU A 53 -35.68 -28.22 -19.39
N LEU A 54 -34.68 -27.64 -20.05
CA LEU A 54 -34.50 -27.74 -21.50
C LEU A 54 -34.28 -29.20 -21.91
N ALA A 55 -33.37 -29.93 -21.25
CA ALA A 55 -33.10 -31.33 -21.54
C ALA A 55 -34.34 -32.21 -21.32
N THR A 56 -35.11 -31.94 -20.26
CA THR A 56 -36.38 -32.63 -20.00
C THR A 56 -37.37 -32.40 -21.13
N MET A 57 -37.55 -31.16 -21.55
CA MET A 57 -38.52 -30.79 -22.59
C MET A 57 -38.12 -31.33 -23.98
N LEU A 58 -36.82 -31.34 -24.30
CA LEU A 58 -36.31 -31.95 -25.53
C LEU A 58 -36.47 -33.47 -25.51
N THR A 59 -36.18 -34.10 -24.37
CA THR A 59 -36.29 -35.56 -24.23
C THR A 59 -37.74 -36.02 -24.32
N LEU A 60 -38.70 -35.23 -23.83
CA LEU A 60 -40.14 -35.54 -23.89
C LEU A 60 -40.77 -35.31 -25.27
N LEU A 61 -40.12 -34.57 -26.17
CA LEU A 61 -40.67 -34.18 -27.48
C LEU A 61 -41.16 -35.38 -28.32
N PRO A 62 -40.44 -36.53 -28.42
CA PRO A 62 -40.91 -37.70 -29.16
C PRO A 62 -42.21 -38.30 -28.59
N ALA A 63 -42.37 -38.32 -27.26
CA ALA A 63 -43.61 -38.77 -26.61
C ALA A 63 -44.77 -37.80 -26.92
N VAL A 64 -44.51 -36.50 -26.87
CA VAL A 64 -45.50 -35.47 -27.23
C VAL A 64 -45.93 -35.61 -28.70
N VAL A 65 -45.00 -35.84 -29.63
CA VAL A 65 -45.33 -36.07 -31.05
C VAL A 65 -46.19 -37.32 -31.24
N VAL A 66 -45.89 -38.43 -30.57
CA VAL A 66 -46.67 -39.67 -30.69
C VAL A 66 -48.07 -39.51 -30.07
N LEU A 67 -48.16 -38.90 -28.90
CA LEU A 67 -49.43 -38.64 -28.22
C LEU A 67 -50.31 -37.69 -29.04
N THR A 68 -49.74 -36.60 -29.56
CA THR A 68 -50.49 -35.64 -30.39
C THR A 68 -50.93 -36.25 -31.72
N TRP A 69 -50.10 -37.09 -32.33
CA TRP A 69 -50.46 -37.79 -33.56
C TRP A 69 -51.63 -38.75 -33.35
N ARG A 70 -51.66 -39.49 -32.23
CA ARG A 70 -52.67 -40.53 -31.97
C ARG A 70 -53.95 -39.99 -31.34
N HIS A 71 -53.81 -39.13 -30.34
CA HIS A 71 -54.90 -38.57 -29.52
C HIS A 71 -55.33 -37.15 -29.94
N GLY A 72 -54.72 -36.61 -31.00
CA GLY A 72 -55.09 -35.28 -31.52
C GLY A 72 -56.36 -35.26 -32.37
N ALA A 73 -57.03 -36.39 -32.60
CA ALA A 73 -58.27 -36.49 -33.36
C ALA A 73 -59.50 -36.45 -32.42
N PRO A 74 -60.65 -35.87 -32.82
CA PRO A 74 -61.85 -35.88 -31.98
C PRO A 74 -62.47 -37.28 -31.90
N GLY A 75 -62.57 -37.87 -30.69
CA GLY A 75 -63.19 -39.18 -30.46
C GLY A 75 -62.84 -39.80 -29.11
N LYS A 76 -63.31 -41.03 -28.84
CA LYS A 76 -62.80 -41.85 -27.74
C LYS A 76 -61.52 -42.52 -28.20
N ASP A 77 -60.44 -42.31 -27.48
CA ASP A 77 -59.15 -42.88 -27.82
C ASP A 77 -58.85 -44.15 -27.02
N GLU A 78 -58.34 -45.17 -27.71
CA GLU A 78 -57.83 -46.39 -27.09
C GLU A 78 -56.31 -46.45 -27.22
N TRP A 79 -55.64 -46.93 -26.17
CA TRP A 79 -54.18 -47.05 -26.13
C TRP A 79 -53.67 -48.11 -27.12
N GLY A 80 -52.95 -47.67 -28.13
CA GLY A 80 -52.33 -48.49 -29.16
C GLY A 80 -51.02 -49.13 -28.73
N LYS A 81 -50.53 -50.07 -29.55
CA LYS A 81 -49.22 -50.72 -29.36
C LYS A 81 -48.05 -49.71 -29.41
N THR A 82 -48.20 -48.61 -30.15
CA THR A 82 -47.15 -47.57 -30.28
C THR A 82 -46.96 -46.76 -29.01
N GLU A 83 -48.01 -46.35 -28.30
CA GLU A 83 -47.86 -45.63 -27.02
C GLU A 83 -47.26 -46.52 -25.94
N LYS A 84 -47.70 -47.79 -25.89
CA LYS A 84 -47.21 -48.79 -24.91
C LYS A 84 -45.72 -49.11 -25.05
N VAL A 85 -45.10 -48.75 -26.18
CA VAL A 85 -43.66 -48.96 -26.43
C VAL A 85 -42.89 -47.64 -26.36
N VAL A 86 -43.37 -46.58 -27.02
CA VAL A 86 -42.64 -45.31 -27.11
C VAL A 86 -42.63 -44.55 -25.78
N LEU A 87 -43.73 -44.55 -25.02
CA LEU A 87 -43.79 -43.80 -23.76
C LEU A 87 -42.85 -44.38 -22.68
N PRO A 88 -42.79 -45.70 -22.45
CA PRO A 88 -41.80 -46.25 -21.50
C PRO A 88 -40.36 -46.02 -21.94
N ILE A 89 -40.05 -46.17 -23.24
CA ILE A 89 -38.69 -45.92 -23.77
C ILE A 89 -38.31 -44.45 -23.56
N ASN A 90 -39.23 -43.52 -23.82
CA ASN A 90 -38.98 -42.10 -23.65
C ASN A 90 -38.81 -41.70 -22.17
N ALA A 91 -39.56 -42.33 -21.27
CA ALA A 91 -39.36 -42.18 -19.82
C ALA A 91 -37.99 -42.71 -19.35
N ILE A 92 -37.55 -43.85 -19.87
CA ILE A 92 -36.20 -44.39 -19.58
C ILE A 92 -35.12 -43.44 -20.13
N ALA A 93 -35.30 -42.91 -21.34
CA ALA A 93 -34.39 -41.93 -21.93
C ALA A 93 -34.33 -40.65 -21.09
N LEU A 94 -35.46 -40.16 -20.55
CA LEU A 94 -35.50 -39.01 -19.66
C LEU A 94 -34.69 -39.24 -18.39
N VAL A 95 -34.88 -40.39 -17.73
CA VAL A 95 -34.10 -40.77 -16.53
C VAL A 95 -32.61 -40.87 -16.87
N GLY A 96 -32.27 -41.45 -18.03
CA GLY A 96 -30.88 -41.55 -18.50
C GLY A 96 -30.23 -40.19 -18.77
N VAL A 97 -30.93 -39.27 -19.42
CA VAL A 97 -30.43 -37.92 -19.73
C VAL A 97 -30.29 -37.09 -18.46
N ILE A 98 -31.28 -37.12 -17.55
CA ILE A 98 -31.19 -36.44 -16.26
C ILE A 98 -30.06 -37.02 -15.41
N GLY A 99 -29.94 -38.35 -15.35
CA GLY A 99 -28.86 -39.03 -14.63
C GLY A 99 -27.48 -38.69 -15.21
N TRP A 100 -27.35 -38.64 -16.53
CA TRP A 100 -26.11 -38.26 -17.21
C TRP A 100 -25.73 -36.80 -16.94
N LEU A 101 -26.68 -35.86 -17.03
CA LEU A 101 -26.47 -34.46 -16.69
C LEU A 101 -26.14 -34.27 -15.20
N ALA A 102 -26.66 -35.13 -14.31
CA ALA A 102 -26.31 -35.14 -12.90
C ALA A 102 -24.87 -35.64 -12.67
N THR A 103 -24.34 -36.52 -13.52
CA THR A 103 -22.95 -37.02 -13.44
C THR A 103 -21.91 -36.10 -14.06
N MET A 104 -22.32 -35.12 -14.89
CA MET A 104 -21.40 -34.12 -15.42
C MET A 104 -21.00 -33.12 -14.32
N GLN A 105 -19.79 -33.29 -13.77
CA GLN A 105 -19.13 -32.26 -12.97
C GLN A 105 -18.58 -31.18 -13.91
N PRO A 106 -18.69 -29.88 -13.54
CA PRO A 106 -17.96 -28.84 -14.25
C PRO A 106 -16.46 -29.06 -13.97
N ASN A 107 -15.61 -28.89 -14.98
CA ASN A 107 -14.15 -28.92 -14.83
C ASN A 107 -13.57 -27.71 -14.05
N THR A 108 -14.41 -26.98 -13.31
CA THR A 108 -14.00 -25.91 -12.40
C THR A 108 -14.62 -26.17 -11.05
N ASN A 109 -13.77 -26.55 -10.09
CA ASN A 109 -14.10 -26.70 -8.67
C ASN A 109 -14.62 -25.36 -8.12
N THR A 110 -15.91 -25.13 -8.23
CA THR A 110 -16.57 -23.93 -7.72
C THR A 110 -17.07 -24.29 -6.32
N GLN A 111 -16.36 -23.83 -5.29
CA GLN A 111 -16.83 -23.98 -3.90
C GLN A 111 -17.70 -22.78 -3.55
N VAL A 112 -18.95 -23.04 -3.15
CA VAL A 112 -19.80 -22.01 -2.54
C VAL A 112 -19.35 -21.87 -1.08
N VAL A 113 -18.61 -20.80 -0.78
CA VAL A 113 -18.21 -20.46 0.58
C VAL A 113 -19.32 -19.62 1.21
N GLN A 114 -20.08 -20.17 2.16
CA GLN A 114 -20.94 -19.37 3.02
C GLN A 114 -20.11 -18.81 4.17
N ALA A 115 -19.73 -17.53 4.09
CA ALA A 115 -19.06 -16.85 5.19
C ALA A 115 -20.04 -16.60 6.36
N THR A 116 -19.66 -16.99 7.57
CA THR A 116 -20.42 -16.74 8.81
C THR A 116 -20.18 -15.31 9.33
N ALA A 117 -20.74 -14.30 8.66
CA ALA A 117 -20.89 -12.90 9.12
C ALA A 117 -21.98 -12.21 8.26
N PRO A 118 -22.48 -10.98 8.53
CA PRO A 118 -23.86 -10.53 8.21
C PRO A 118 -24.19 -10.31 6.71
N ILE A 119 -23.40 -10.83 5.78
CA ILE A 119 -23.60 -10.67 4.35
C ILE A 119 -23.45 -12.03 3.68
N SER A 120 -24.58 -12.61 3.27
CA SER A 120 -24.62 -13.78 2.40
C SER A 120 -24.34 -13.33 0.96
N LEU A 121 -23.08 -13.41 0.53
CA LEU A 121 -22.70 -13.29 -0.88
C LEU A 121 -22.31 -14.69 -1.38
N ASN A 122 -23.20 -15.34 -2.13
CA ASN A 122 -22.84 -16.51 -2.91
C ASN A 122 -21.96 -16.02 -4.08
N SER A 123 -20.71 -16.47 -4.18
CA SER A 123 -19.84 -16.13 -5.30
C SER A 123 -19.10 -17.37 -5.80
N GLU A 124 -18.94 -17.47 -7.11
CA GLU A 124 -18.20 -18.54 -7.77
C GLU A 124 -16.69 -18.23 -7.75
N VAL A 125 -15.92 -19.06 -7.04
CA VAL A 125 -14.46 -18.91 -6.92
C VAL A 125 -13.76 -19.77 -7.96
N VAL A 126 -12.82 -19.19 -8.71
CA VAL A 126 -11.98 -19.89 -9.68
C VAL A 126 -10.56 -20.01 -9.12
N ALA A 127 -10.09 -21.25 -8.96
CA ALA A 127 -8.77 -21.57 -8.47
C ALA A 127 -7.64 -21.22 -9.47
N GLN A 128 -6.57 -20.60 -8.95
CA GLN A 128 -5.23 -20.36 -9.51
C GLN A 128 -5.16 -19.75 -10.92
N ARG A 129 -4.61 -18.53 -10.99
CA ARG A 129 -4.47 -17.76 -12.24
C ARG A 129 -3.01 -17.47 -12.55
N ASN A 130 -2.56 -17.79 -13.77
CA ASN A 130 -1.38 -17.14 -14.34
C ASN A 130 -1.75 -15.67 -14.56
N ILE A 131 -1.07 -14.75 -13.86
CA ILE A 131 -1.32 -13.31 -13.97
C ILE A 131 -0.59 -12.78 -15.21
N THR A 132 -1.33 -12.21 -16.15
CA THR A 132 -0.78 -11.48 -17.29
C THR A 132 -0.57 -10.02 -16.88
N LYS A 133 0.67 -9.53 -16.98
CA LYS A 133 1.01 -8.14 -16.61
C LYS A 133 1.15 -7.29 -17.87
N LEU A 134 0.14 -6.49 -18.15
CA LEU A 134 0.15 -5.56 -19.25
C LEU A 134 0.65 -4.19 -18.78
N GLY A 135 1.66 -3.71 -19.47
CA GLY A 135 2.30 -2.45 -19.19
C GLY A 135 1.65 -1.24 -19.81
N VAL A 136 2.17 -0.13 -19.32
CA VAL A 136 1.89 1.27 -19.62
C VAL A 136 1.58 1.54 -21.09
N MET A 137 0.54 2.35 -21.31
CA MET A 137 0.31 3.02 -22.58
C MET A 137 1.07 4.34 -22.63
N PHE A 138 2.13 4.38 -23.43
CA PHE A 138 2.85 5.61 -23.73
C PHE A 138 2.24 6.27 -24.96
N VAL A 139 1.67 7.46 -24.77
CA VAL A 139 0.98 8.19 -25.83
C VAL A 139 1.90 9.23 -26.46
N THR A 140 2.00 9.19 -27.78
CA THR A 140 2.66 10.19 -28.62
C THR A 140 1.59 11.10 -29.22
N PRO A 141 1.30 12.29 -28.64
CA PRO A 141 0.35 13.24 -29.22
C PRO A 141 0.81 13.72 -30.60
N THR A 142 -0.15 13.93 -31.52
CA THR A 142 0.12 14.56 -32.82
C THR A 142 -0.21 16.05 -32.79
N PRO A 143 0.36 16.88 -33.70
CA PRO A 143 0.15 18.34 -33.71
C PRO A 143 -1.31 18.79 -33.84
N THR A 144 -2.20 17.92 -34.33
CA THR A 144 -3.65 18.13 -34.45
C THR A 144 -4.39 17.99 -33.11
N VAL A 145 -3.75 17.38 -32.10
CA VAL A 145 -4.29 17.14 -30.75
C VAL A 145 -3.49 17.95 -29.72
N GLN A 146 -3.14 19.18 -30.07
CA GLN A 146 -2.11 19.99 -29.38
C GLN A 146 -2.45 20.43 -27.94
N GLN A 147 -3.62 20.06 -27.42
CA GLN A 147 -3.93 19.98 -25.99
C GLN A 147 -5.32 19.38 -25.86
N SER A 148 -5.46 18.24 -25.19
CA SER A 148 -6.75 17.85 -24.63
C SER A 148 -6.53 16.58 -23.84
N TRP A 149 -6.90 16.57 -22.57
CA TRP A 149 -7.07 15.44 -21.63
C TRP A 149 -7.26 14.00 -22.19
N LEU A 150 -7.69 13.81 -23.45
CA LEU A 150 -7.81 12.52 -24.16
C LEU A 150 -6.55 11.66 -24.20
N SER A 151 -5.36 12.28 -24.30
CA SER A 151 -4.08 11.55 -24.25
C SER A 151 -3.88 10.81 -22.91
N TYR A 152 -4.58 11.23 -21.86
CA TYR A 152 -4.60 10.57 -20.56
C TYR A 152 -5.86 9.72 -20.36
N ALA A 153 -7.00 10.18 -20.91
CA ALA A 153 -8.27 9.49 -20.81
C ALA A 153 -8.24 8.11 -21.49
N ILE A 154 -7.74 8.02 -22.72
CA ILE A 154 -7.75 6.75 -23.47
C ILE A 154 -6.92 5.67 -22.76
N PRO A 155 -5.66 5.91 -22.36
CA PRO A 155 -4.90 4.97 -21.55
C PRO A 155 -5.61 4.58 -20.25
N TYR A 156 -6.23 5.55 -19.57
CA TYR A 156 -6.99 5.30 -18.35
C TYR A 156 -8.18 4.37 -18.61
N LEU A 157 -9.04 4.68 -19.59
CA LEU A 157 -10.19 3.86 -19.95
C LEU A 157 -9.78 2.41 -20.26
N ILE A 158 -8.75 2.22 -21.09
CA ILE A 158 -8.30 0.88 -21.47
C ILE A 158 -7.73 0.12 -20.27
N ALA A 159 -6.87 0.76 -19.47
CA ALA A 159 -6.30 0.14 -18.27
C ALA A 159 -7.39 -0.20 -17.25
N THR A 160 -8.36 0.68 -17.06
CA THR A 160 -9.51 0.48 -16.16
C THR A 160 -10.40 -0.67 -16.63
N GLN A 161 -10.66 -0.80 -17.94
CA GLN A 161 -11.43 -1.94 -18.48
C GLN A 161 -10.69 -3.26 -18.31
N LEU A 162 -9.41 -3.30 -18.69
CA LEU A 162 -8.59 -4.51 -18.55
C LEU A 162 -8.43 -4.91 -17.08
N GLY A 163 -8.27 -3.94 -16.18
CA GLY A 163 -8.15 -4.14 -14.74
C GLY A 163 -9.42 -4.64 -14.06
N GLN A 164 -10.56 -4.75 -14.76
CA GLN A 164 -11.71 -5.47 -14.23
C GLN A 164 -11.48 -6.99 -14.18
N ASP A 165 -10.56 -7.53 -14.99
CA ASP A 165 -10.17 -8.94 -14.91
C ASP A 165 -9.07 -9.13 -13.85
N PRO A 166 -9.30 -9.94 -12.80
CA PRO A 166 -8.28 -10.20 -11.78
C PRO A 166 -7.03 -10.93 -12.30
N THR A 167 -7.06 -11.51 -13.51
CA THR A 167 -5.86 -12.07 -14.16
C THR A 167 -4.97 -11.03 -14.82
N VAL A 168 -5.47 -9.81 -15.04
CA VAL A 168 -4.78 -8.77 -15.81
C VAL A 168 -4.38 -7.63 -14.90
N VAL A 169 -3.07 -7.39 -14.80
CA VAL A 169 -2.56 -6.16 -14.19
C VAL A 169 -2.33 -5.17 -15.31
N ALA A 170 -3.12 -4.10 -15.37
CA ALA A 170 -3.01 -3.04 -16.37
C ALA A 170 -2.69 -1.71 -15.71
N HIS A 171 -1.61 -1.07 -16.15
CA HIS A 171 -1.20 0.23 -15.63
C HIS A 171 -1.46 1.37 -16.62
N SER A 172 -1.87 2.50 -16.04
CA SER A 172 -1.96 3.85 -16.60
C SER A 172 -1.11 4.79 -15.72
N PHE A 173 -0.98 6.07 -16.10
CA PHE A 173 -0.25 7.05 -15.29
C PHE A 173 -0.75 7.16 -13.84
N TYR A 174 -2.03 6.83 -13.58
CA TYR A 174 -2.67 7.11 -12.30
C TYR A 174 -2.61 5.96 -11.28
N ASN A 175 -2.27 4.74 -11.70
CA ASN A 175 -2.28 3.55 -10.83
C ASN A 175 -0.91 2.85 -10.81
N SER A 176 0.17 3.63 -10.91
CA SER A 176 1.53 3.12 -10.95
C SER A 176 2.58 4.17 -10.57
N ASP A 177 3.69 3.72 -9.98
CA ASP A 177 4.76 4.60 -9.53
C ASP A 177 5.75 5.01 -10.64
N TYR A 178 5.66 4.46 -11.85
CA TYR A 178 6.64 4.74 -12.91
C TYR A 178 6.50 6.11 -13.57
N PHE A 179 5.37 6.81 -13.37
CA PHE A 179 5.25 8.17 -13.89
C PHE A 179 6.41 9.06 -13.42
N TRP A 180 6.81 8.90 -12.16
CA TRP A 180 7.96 9.61 -11.59
C TRP A 180 9.29 9.25 -12.28
N GLU A 181 9.45 8.02 -12.77
CA GLU A 181 10.63 7.60 -13.54
C GLU A 181 10.67 8.31 -14.90
N VAL A 182 9.51 8.41 -15.57
CA VAL A 182 9.35 9.12 -16.86
C VAL A 182 9.62 10.62 -16.70
N GLN A 183 9.06 11.25 -15.66
CA GLN A 183 9.26 12.67 -15.36
C GLN A 183 10.73 12.98 -15.06
N ARG A 184 11.42 12.13 -14.31
CA ARG A 184 12.87 12.28 -14.02
C ARG A 184 13.75 12.16 -15.26
N ALA A 185 13.30 11.42 -16.27
CA ALA A 185 13.99 11.34 -17.57
C ALA A 185 13.75 12.57 -18.47
N GLY A 186 13.07 13.60 -17.97
CA GLY A 186 12.81 14.86 -18.68
C GLY A 186 11.45 14.94 -19.38
N PHE A 187 10.60 13.93 -19.24
CA PHE A 187 9.27 13.88 -19.85
C PHE A 187 8.20 14.21 -18.81
N THR A 188 8.07 15.49 -18.49
CA THR A 188 7.33 15.96 -17.31
C THR A 188 5.82 15.73 -17.36
N ASP A 189 5.26 15.61 -18.55
CA ASP A 189 3.84 15.35 -18.79
C ASP A 189 3.54 13.87 -19.09
N GLY A 190 4.58 13.02 -19.09
CA GLY A 190 4.49 11.59 -19.40
C GLY A 190 4.25 11.25 -20.87
N LEU A 191 4.24 12.25 -21.77
CA LEU A 191 3.94 12.07 -23.19
C LEU A 191 5.23 11.93 -24.04
N ASP A 192 5.08 11.49 -25.28
CA ASP A 192 6.18 11.40 -26.27
C ASP A 192 7.41 10.57 -25.82
N VAL A 193 7.18 9.60 -24.94
CA VAL A 193 8.24 8.77 -24.36
C VAL A 193 8.94 7.93 -25.44
N PRO A 194 10.28 8.03 -25.59
CA PRO A 194 11.06 7.23 -26.53
C PRO A 194 10.92 5.73 -26.26
N LEU A 195 11.01 4.90 -27.30
CA LEU A 195 10.82 3.44 -27.18
C LEU A 195 11.80 2.80 -26.18
N SER A 196 13.05 3.28 -26.14
CA SER A 196 14.07 2.80 -25.21
C SER A 196 13.72 3.10 -23.75
N LEU A 197 13.20 4.30 -23.47
CA LEU A 197 12.75 4.69 -22.13
C LEU A 197 11.48 3.94 -21.73
N ALA A 198 10.51 3.82 -22.64
CA ALA A 198 9.29 3.03 -22.43
C ALA A 198 9.61 1.58 -22.06
N LYS A 199 10.54 0.93 -22.79
CA LYS A 199 11.04 -0.40 -22.47
C LYS A 199 11.65 -0.44 -21.07
N SER A 200 12.54 0.49 -20.76
CA SER A 200 13.23 0.54 -19.47
C SER A 200 12.24 0.64 -18.32
N VAL A 201 11.27 1.55 -18.44
CA VAL A 201 10.22 1.75 -17.45
C VAL A 201 9.35 0.50 -17.30
N ALA A 202 8.96 -0.13 -18.41
CA ALA A 202 8.20 -1.38 -18.39
C ALA A 202 8.98 -2.53 -17.72
N GLN A 203 10.30 -2.60 -17.92
CA GLN A 203 11.18 -3.57 -17.26
C GLN A 203 11.27 -3.30 -15.75
N ASP A 204 11.48 -2.05 -15.36
CA ASP A 204 11.57 -1.66 -13.94
C ASP A 204 10.25 -1.89 -13.20
N ALA A 205 9.12 -1.82 -13.91
CA ALA A 205 7.79 -2.13 -13.40
C ALA A 205 7.38 -3.62 -13.52
N ASP A 206 8.29 -4.50 -13.96
CA ASP A 206 8.05 -5.95 -14.15
C ASP A 206 6.81 -6.27 -15.02
N LEU A 207 6.66 -5.51 -16.11
CA LEU A 207 5.55 -5.65 -17.05
C LEU A 207 5.97 -6.60 -18.18
N GLN A 208 5.12 -7.56 -18.55
CA GLN A 208 5.43 -8.51 -19.62
C GLN A 208 5.34 -7.85 -21.00
N TYR A 209 4.42 -6.90 -21.13
CA TYR A 209 4.14 -6.18 -22.37
C TYR A 209 4.08 -4.68 -22.09
N PHE A 210 4.24 -3.84 -23.11
CA PHE A 210 3.89 -2.41 -23.02
C PHE A 210 3.33 -1.91 -24.34
N LEU A 211 2.58 -0.82 -24.28
CA LEU A 211 1.88 -0.26 -25.43
C LEU A 211 2.46 1.11 -25.76
N LYS A 212 2.72 1.34 -27.05
CA LYS A 212 2.84 2.69 -27.58
C LYS A 212 1.61 3.03 -28.38
N SER A 213 1.17 4.27 -28.29
CA SER A 213 0.08 4.76 -29.12
C SER A 213 0.39 6.12 -29.71
N SER A 214 -0.23 6.40 -30.86
CA SER A 214 -0.36 7.77 -31.37
C SER A 214 -1.82 8.08 -31.61
N LEU A 215 -2.23 9.28 -31.20
CA LEU A 215 -3.61 9.76 -31.28
C LEU A 215 -3.67 10.94 -32.24
N ASP A 216 -4.60 10.86 -33.19
CA ASP A 216 -4.88 11.90 -34.18
C ASP A 216 -6.41 12.07 -34.34
N LYS A 217 -6.84 13.19 -34.92
CA LYS A 217 -8.24 13.45 -35.25
C LYS A 217 -8.36 13.75 -36.75
N VAL A 218 -9.01 12.84 -37.48
CA VAL A 218 -9.17 12.92 -38.94
C VAL A 218 -10.66 12.86 -39.29
N ASN A 219 -11.16 13.81 -40.09
CA ASN A 219 -12.56 13.84 -40.54
C ASN A 219 -13.60 13.73 -39.40
N ASN A 220 -13.32 14.38 -38.28
CA ASN A 220 -14.12 14.34 -37.04
C ASN A 220 -14.14 13.00 -36.28
N GLN A 221 -13.39 12.00 -36.75
CA GLN A 221 -13.15 10.73 -36.05
C GLN A 221 -11.81 10.75 -35.30
N PHE A 222 -11.78 10.06 -34.16
CA PHE A 222 -10.53 9.75 -33.45
C PHE A 222 -9.83 8.60 -34.15
N LYS A 223 -8.53 8.79 -34.41
CA LYS A 223 -7.64 7.80 -34.99
C LYS A 223 -6.59 7.41 -33.96
N LEU A 224 -6.63 6.18 -33.48
CA LEU A 224 -5.68 5.64 -32.51
C LEU A 224 -4.85 4.55 -33.19
N HIS A 225 -3.56 4.81 -33.35
CA HIS A 225 -2.61 3.79 -33.77
C HIS A 225 -1.98 3.18 -32.52
N LEU A 226 -2.04 1.85 -32.39
CA LEU A 226 -1.54 1.07 -31.27
C LEU A 226 -0.44 0.13 -31.73
N SER A 227 0.64 0.06 -30.95
CA SER A 227 1.75 -0.87 -31.14
C SER A 227 2.03 -1.59 -29.82
N LEU A 228 1.88 -2.92 -29.83
CA LEU A 228 2.07 -3.78 -28.67
C LEU A 228 3.46 -4.42 -28.72
N TYR A 229 4.25 -4.24 -27.67
CA TYR A 229 5.61 -4.77 -27.56
C TYR A 229 5.74 -5.78 -26.43
N GLU A 230 6.58 -6.79 -26.63
CA GLU A 230 7.08 -7.64 -25.53
C GLU A 230 8.21 -6.90 -24.80
N THR A 231 8.13 -6.77 -23.48
CA THR A 231 9.08 -5.96 -22.70
C THR A 231 10.50 -6.55 -22.69
N SER A 232 10.62 -7.88 -22.62
CA SER A 232 11.91 -8.59 -22.52
C SER A 232 12.75 -8.40 -23.78
N SER A 233 12.16 -8.67 -24.95
CA SER A 233 12.81 -8.65 -26.26
C SER A 233 12.69 -7.30 -26.98
N THR A 234 11.71 -6.46 -26.62
CA THR A 234 11.27 -5.27 -27.38
C THR A 234 10.78 -5.60 -28.77
N GLN A 235 10.40 -6.86 -28.99
CA GLN A 235 9.80 -7.29 -30.24
C GLN A 235 8.40 -6.69 -30.36
N LEU A 236 8.11 -6.08 -31.52
CA LEU A 236 6.76 -5.70 -31.89
C LEU A 236 5.94 -6.98 -32.11
N ILE A 237 4.90 -7.17 -31.31
CA ILE A 237 4.01 -8.33 -31.38
C ILE A 237 2.95 -8.07 -32.47
N ALA A 238 2.28 -6.93 -32.37
CA ALA A 238 1.22 -6.52 -33.27
C ALA A 238 1.06 -5.01 -33.27
N GLU A 239 0.53 -4.47 -34.35
CA GLU A 239 0.08 -3.08 -34.45
C GLU A 239 -1.26 -3.00 -35.16
N GLN A 240 -2.08 -2.03 -34.77
CA GLN A 240 -3.38 -1.79 -35.39
C GLN A 240 -3.73 -0.31 -35.36
N THR A 241 -4.41 0.16 -36.40
CA THR A 241 -5.02 1.50 -36.43
C THR A 241 -6.52 1.38 -36.26
N LEU A 242 -7.06 2.10 -35.28
CA LEU A 242 -8.47 2.12 -34.90
C LEU A 242 -9.07 3.49 -35.24
N LEU A 243 -10.34 3.49 -35.64
CA LEU A 243 -11.11 4.68 -36.01
C LEU A 243 -12.49 4.63 -35.36
N SER A 244 -12.87 5.70 -34.65
CA SER A 244 -14.20 5.83 -34.08
C SER A 244 -14.60 7.29 -33.84
N ASP A 245 -15.90 7.56 -33.87
CA ASP A 245 -16.49 8.84 -33.44
C ASP A 245 -16.59 8.95 -31.90
N SER A 246 -16.43 7.83 -31.17
CA SER A 246 -16.56 7.76 -29.72
C SER A 246 -15.26 7.30 -29.06
N VAL A 247 -14.81 8.03 -28.05
CA VAL A 247 -13.63 7.69 -27.24
C VAL A 247 -13.82 6.38 -26.48
N PHE A 248 -15.05 6.09 -26.03
CA PHE A 248 -15.38 4.85 -25.33
C PHE A 248 -15.28 3.63 -26.26
N GLN A 249 -15.87 3.72 -27.46
CA GLN A 249 -15.77 2.65 -28.46
C GLN A 249 -14.32 2.44 -28.92
N LEU A 250 -13.55 3.52 -29.05
CA LEU A 250 -12.14 3.44 -29.38
C LEU A 250 -11.35 2.68 -28.31
N ALA A 251 -11.63 2.94 -27.03
CA ALA A 251 -11.05 2.20 -25.91
C ALA A 251 -11.48 0.73 -25.90
N GLU A 252 -12.75 0.41 -26.14
CA GLU A 252 -13.23 -0.98 -26.24
C GLU A 252 -12.58 -1.75 -27.39
N GLN A 253 -12.44 -1.13 -28.56
CA GLN A 253 -11.72 -1.71 -29.69
C GLN A 253 -10.24 -1.96 -29.36
N ALA A 254 -9.60 -1.04 -28.64
CA ALA A 254 -8.23 -1.19 -28.18
C ALA A 254 -8.08 -2.35 -27.19
N VAL A 255 -9.01 -2.49 -26.23
CA VAL A 255 -9.08 -3.65 -25.32
C VAL A 255 -9.21 -4.95 -26.11
N GLY A 256 -10.10 -4.99 -27.11
CA GLY A 256 -10.27 -6.14 -28.01
C GLY A 256 -9.01 -6.51 -28.79
N PHE A 257 -8.30 -5.50 -29.31
CA PHE A 257 -7.00 -5.71 -29.97
C PHE A 257 -5.98 -6.33 -29.02
N ILE A 258 -5.83 -5.76 -27.82
CA ILE A 258 -4.87 -6.24 -26.82
C ILE A 258 -5.19 -7.70 -26.47
N THR A 259 -6.45 -8.00 -26.15
CA THR A 259 -6.89 -9.33 -25.69
C THR A 259 -6.77 -10.42 -26.74
N GLN A 260 -6.83 -10.08 -28.03
CA GLN A 260 -6.62 -11.03 -29.12
C GLN A 260 -5.14 -11.32 -29.39
N GLN A 261 -4.24 -10.36 -29.12
CA GLN A 261 -2.83 -10.43 -29.53
C GLN A 261 -1.90 -10.87 -28.41
N ALA A 262 -2.18 -10.51 -27.15
CA ALA A 262 -1.41 -11.03 -26.03
C ALA A 262 -1.90 -12.46 -25.67
N PRO A 263 -1.03 -13.37 -25.21
CA PRO A 263 -1.40 -14.71 -24.82
C PRO A 263 -2.15 -14.70 -23.48
N PHE A 264 -3.43 -14.32 -23.51
CA PHE A 264 -4.36 -14.53 -22.41
C PHE A 264 -4.85 -15.98 -22.49
N ASN A 265 -4.37 -16.86 -21.60
CA ASN A 265 -4.74 -18.29 -21.57
C ASN A 265 -6.26 -18.48 -21.52
N GLU A 266 -6.89 -19.07 -22.56
CA GLU A 266 -8.29 -19.57 -22.61
C GLU A 266 -9.36 -18.82 -21.75
N THR A 267 -9.23 -17.50 -21.57
CA THR A 267 -10.15 -16.69 -20.74
C THR A 267 -11.04 -15.77 -21.58
N THR A 268 -11.18 -16.05 -22.87
CA THR A 268 -11.99 -15.26 -23.81
C THR A 268 -13.46 -15.15 -23.36
N ASN A 269 -13.97 -16.12 -22.59
CA ASN A 269 -15.34 -16.11 -22.06
C ASN A 269 -15.56 -15.17 -20.85
N ARG A 270 -14.52 -14.75 -20.11
CA ARG A 270 -14.70 -13.88 -18.92
C ARG A 270 -14.75 -12.39 -19.24
N LEU A 271 -14.12 -11.96 -20.33
CA LEU A 271 -14.19 -10.58 -20.82
C LEU A 271 -15.63 -10.18 -21.19
N LEU A 272 -16.49 -11.15 -21.54
CA LEU A 272 -17.91 -10.94 -21.80
C LEU A 272 -18.73 -10.58 -20.54
N ASN A 273 -18.19 -10.84 -19.34
CA ASN A 273 -18.86 -10.55 -18.06
C ASN A 273 -18.33 -9.28 -17.37
N GLN A 274 -17.49 -8.48 -18.04
CA GLN A 274 -17.05 -7.18 -17.51
C GLN A 274 -18.18 -6.16 -17.56
N ILE A 275 -18.18 -5.21 -16.62
CA ILE A 275 -19.08 -4.07 -16.64
C ILE A 275 -18.67 -3.20 -17.84
N PRO A 276 -19.58 -2.79 -18.73
CA PRO A 276 -19.26 -1.89 -19.83
C PRO A 276 -18.61 -0.59 -19.34
N LEU A 277 -17.68 -0.03 -20.12
CA LEU A 277 -16.93 1.17 -19.74
C LEU A 277 -17.85 2.34 -19.35
N THR A 278 -18.93 2.53 -20.10
CA THR A 278 -19.91 3.60 -19.88
C THR A 278 -20.70 3.44 -18.57
N ASP A 279 -20.86 2.20 -18.11
CA ASP A 279 -21.55 1.90 -16.86
C ASP A 279 -20.56 1.95 -15.69
N PHE A 280 -19.34 1.45 -15.87
CA PHE A 280 -18.29 1.39 -14.85
C PHE A 280 -17.67 2.76 -14.52
N ILE A 281 -17.45 3.58 -15.54
CA ILE A 281 -16.86 4.92 -15.43
C ILE A 281 -17.98 5.95 -15.58
N THR A 282 -18.21 6.43 -16.80
CA THR A 282 -19.30 7.32 -17.17
C THR A 282 -19.56 7.20 -18.66
N GLY A 283 -20.80 7.40 -19.09
CA GLY A 283 -21.15 7.55 -20.51
C GLY A 283 -21.07 9.00 -21.01
N ASP A 284 -20.80 9.96 -20.11
CA ASP A 284 -20.77 11.38 -20.40
C ASP A 284 -19.32 11.85 -20.64
N ILE A 285 -19.07 12.44 -21.81
CA ILE A 285 -17.72 12.87 -22.20
C ILE A 285 -17.24 14.09 -21.40
N ASP A 286 -18.15 14.98 -20.99
CA ASP A 286 -17.82 16.17 -20.22
C ASP A 286 -17.54 15.80 -18.75
N ALA A 287 -18.27 14.81 -18.21
CA ALA A 287 -17.95 14.23 -16.91
C ALA A 287 -16.58 13.55 -16.91
N LEU A 288 -16.28 12.75 -17.95
CA LEU A 288 -14.98 12.10 -18.10
C LEU A 288 -13.86 13.14 -18.23
N LYS A 289 -14.08 14.21 -19.02
CA LYS A 289 -13.13 15.31 -19.18
C LYS A 289 -12.79 15.95 -17.84
N ALA A 290 -13.79 16.37 -17.07
CA ALA A 290 -13.60 17.00 -15.78
C ALA A 290 -12.87 16.07 -14.79
N PHE A 291 -13.18 14.77 -14.83
CA PHE A 291 -12.51 13.77 -14.01
C PHE A 291 -11.01 13.65 -14.35
N ILE A 292 -10.66 13.55 -15.63
CA ILE A 292 -9.27 13.46 -16.08
C ILE A 292 -8.49 14.77 -15.82
N GLU A 293 -9.12 15.93 -16.02
CA GLU A 293 -8.54 17.22 -15.63
C GLU A 293 -8.20 17.25 -14.14
N GLY A 294 -9.10 16.75 -13.28
CA GLY A 294 -8.84 16.69 -11.85
C GLY A 294 -7.73 15.71 -11.47
N LYS A 295 -7.66 14.55 -12.11
CA LYS A 295 -6.54 13.61 -11.89
C LYS A 295 -5.21 14.19 -12.35
N ASN A 296 -5.19 14.93 -13.45
CA ASN A 296 -4.00 15.62 -13.96
C ASN A 296 -3.56 16.75 -13.03
N ALA A 297 -4.49 17.57 -12.54
CA ALA A 297 -4.18 18.63 -11.57
C ALA A 297 -3.53 18.06 -10.31
N ASN A 298 -4.01 16.91 -9.82
CA ASN A 298 -3.41 16.23 -8.66
C ASN A 298 -2.03 15.64 -8.98
N LEU A 299 -1.90 14.91 -10.10
CA LEU A 299 -0.70 14.14 -10.40
C LEU A 299 0.45 14.99 -10.96
N PHE A 300 0.16 15.93 -11.87
CA PHE A 300 1.16 16.69 -12.62
C PHE A 300 1.40 18.08 -12.04
N ASP A 301 0.32 18.77 -11.67
CA ASP A 301 0.40 20.17 -11.24
C ASP A 301 0.55 20.32 -9.73
N ASN A 302 0.34 19.23 -8.97
CA ASN A 302 0.23 19.22 -7.52
C ASN A 302 -0.82 20.22 -7.00
N ASP A 303 -1.84 20.51 -7.82
CA ASP A 303 -2.97 21.39 -7.52
C ASP A 303 -4.13 20.57 -6.95
N ILE A 304 -4.03 20.28 -5.65
CA ILE A 304 -5.00 19.48 -4.92
C ILE A 304 -6.39 20.15 -4.92
N GLN A 305 -6.45 21.48 -4.82
CA GLN A 305 -7.73 22.19 -4.77
C GLN A 305 -8.38 22.27 -6.16
N GLY A 306 -7.60 22.49 -7.22
CA GLY A 306 -8.06 22.37 -8.59
C GLY A 306 -8.57 20.98 -8.90
N SER A 307 -7.87 19.95 -8.43
CA SER A 307 -8.30 18.55 -8.55
C SER A 307 -9.66 18.29 -7.88
N ILE A 308 -9.83 18.69 -6.62
CA ILE A 308 -11.10 18.58 -5.88
C ILE A 308 -12.22 19.27 -6.64
N ASN A 309 -12.00 20.49 -7.15
CA ASN A 309 -13.00 21.27 -7.86
C ASN A 309 -13.40 20.62 -9.20
N ALA A 310 -12.43 20.08 -9.94
CA ALA A 310 -12.67 19.42 -11.22
C ALA A 310 -13.41 18.08 -11.04
N ILE A 311 -13.05 17.28 -10.03
CA ILE A 311 -13.75 16.02 -9.73
C ILE A 311 -15.15 16.28 -9.17
N LYS A 312 -15.34 17.33 -8.35
CA LYS A 312 -16.69 17.78 -7.93
C LYS A 312 -17.57 18.13 -9.14
N ARG A 313 -17.01 18.81 -10.14
CA ARG A 313 -17.71 19.07 -11.41
C ARG A 313 -18.08 17.78 -12.15
N ALA A 314 -17.19 16.78 -12.17
CA ALA A 314 -17.46 15.50 -12.83
C ALA A 314 -18.68 14.78 -12.19
N VAL A 315 -18.77 14.74 -10.87
CA VAL A 315 -19.91 14.13 -10.16
C VAL A 315 -21.19 14.97 -10.22
N ASP A 316 -21.07 16.29 -10.43
CA ASP A 316 -22.23 17.16 -10.67
C ASP A 316 -22.84 16.94 -12.06
N ILE A 317 -22.00 16.67 -13.07
CA ILE A 317 -22.41 16.31 -14.42
C ILE A 317 -23.01 14.90 -14.43
N ASP A 318 -22.29 13.91 -13.90
CA ASP A 318 -22.77 12.52 -13.77
C ASP A 318 -22.81 12.06 -12.32
N LYS A 319 -24.03 12.10 -11.74
CA LYS A 319 -24.28 11.68 -10.36
C LYS A 319 -24.11 10.18 -10.13
N ASN A 320 -24.03 9.37 -11.19
CA ASN A 320 -23.82 7.93 -11.14
C ASN A 320 -22.35 7.55 -11.40
N PHE A 321 -21.42 8.50 -11.39
CA PHE A 321 -19.99 8.24 -11.60
C PHE A 321 -19.31 7.77 -10.30
N ALA A 322 -19.42 6.47 -10.01
CA ALA A 322 -18.95 5.88 -8.76
C ALA A 322 -17.44 6.11 -8.52
N LEU A 323 -16.60 5.92 -9.53
CA LEU A 323 -15.15 6.11 -9.42
C LEU A 323 -14.75 7.57 -9.15
N ALA A 324 -15.53 8.55 -9.63
CA ALA A 324 -15.26 9.95 -9.33
C ALA A 324 -15.52 10.30 -7.85
N TYR A 325 -16.55 9.70 -7.23
CA TYR A 325 -16.73 9.80 -5.78
C TYR A 325 -15.59 9.14 -4.99
N LEU A 326 -15.11 7.98 -5.45
CA LEU A 326 -13.97 7.31 -4.82
C LEU A 326 -12.70 8.15 -4.89
N GLU A 327 -12.37 8.69 -6.07
CA GLU A 327 -11.19 9.54 -6.26
C GLU A 327 -11.24 10.78 -5.36
N LEU A 328 -12.41 11.45 -5.30
CA LEU A 328 -12.60 12.59 -4.42
C LEU A 328 -12.38 12.23 -2.95
N ALA A 329 -12.89 11.07 -2.53
CA ALA A 329 -12.68 10.58 -1.17
C ALA A 329 -11.21 10.30 -0.85
N GLU A 330 -10.45 9.72 -1.79
CA GLU A 330 -9.02 9.43 -1.61
C GLU A 330 -8.19 10.72 -1.48
N ILE A 331 -8.49 11.74 -2.28
CA ILE A 331 -7.85 13.06 -2.16
C ILE A 331 -8.18 13.70 -0.81
N LEU A 332 -9.43 13.63 -0.36
CA LEU A 332 -9.82 14.17 0.95
C LEU A 332 -9.16 13.42 2.11
N ILE A 333 -8.92 12.10 1.98
CA ILE A 333 -8.15 11.32 2.96
C ILE A 333 -6.71 11.84 3.03
N SER A 334 -6.07 12.15 1.90
CA SER A 334 -4.70 12.67 1.88
C SER A 334 -4.59 14.05 2.55
N GLN A 335 -5.69 14.83 2.55
CA GLN A 335 -5.81 16.10 3.27
C GLN A 335 -6.24 15.96 4.74
N GLY A 336 -6.47 14.74 5.23
CA GLY A 336 -6.97 14.51 6.59
C GLY A 336 -8.46 14.85 6.80
N GLN A 337 -9.20 15.19 5.74
CA GLN A 337 -10.62 15.55 5.77
C GLN A 337 -11.51 14.29 5.80
N LEU A 338 -11.37 13.49 6.87
CA LEU A 338 -11.95 12.14 6.98
C LEU A 338 -13.49 12.12 6.95
N LEU A 339 -14.14 13.13 7.56
CA LEU A 339 -15.61 13.21 7.61
C LEU A 339 -16.23 13.45 6.22
N GLU A 340 -15.69 14.42 5.47
CA GLU A 340 -16.15 14.71 4.11
C GLU A 340 -15.84 13.53 3.18
N SER A 341 -14.64 12.94 3.30
CA SER A 341 -14.26 11.74 2.55
C SER A 341 -15.25 10.59 2.77
N ASN A 342 -15.60 10.28 4.03
CA ASN A 342 -16.53 9.22 4.37
C ASN A 342 -17.90 9.38 3.67
N ALA A 343 -18.40 10.62 3.55
CA ALA A 343 -19.66 10.89 2.86
C ALA A 343 -19.58 10.53 1.37
N TYR A 344 -18.46 10.83 0.69
CA TYR A 344 -18.26 10.46 -0.71
C TYR A 344 -18.03 8.96 -0.89
N LEU A 345 -17.29 8.30 0.01
CA LEU A 345 -17.16 6.83 -0.01
C LEU A 345 -18.53 6.14 0.08
N LYS A 346 -19.42 6.63 0.95
CA LYS A 346 -20.80 6.11 1.08
C LYS A 346 -21.61 6.33 -0.20
N LYS A 347 -21.46 7.48 -0.88
CA LYS A 347 -22.09 7.72 -2.19
C LYS A 347 -21.55 6.77 -3.26
N SER A 348 -20.24 6.55 -3.32
CA SER A 348 -19.63 5.58 -4.23
C SER A 348 -20.16 4.17 -3.98
N LEU A 349 -20.22 3.73 -2.72
CA LEU A 349 -20.68 2.39 -2.35
C LEU A 349 -22.18 2.19 -2.63
N ALA A 350 -22.99 3.25 -2.55
CA ALA A 350 -24.40 3.20 -2.93
C ALA A 350 -24.62 2.88 -4.42
N LEU A 351 -23.61 3.15 -5.26
CA LEU A 351 -23.57 2.79 -6.68
C LEU A 351 -22.90 1.41 -6.90
N ASN A 352 -23.12 0.45 -5.99
CA ASN A 352 -22.48 -0.87 -6.00
C ASN A 352 -22.63 -1.64 -7.32
N TYR A 353 -23.73 -1.45 -8.06
CA TYR A 353 -23.99 -2.08 -9.37
C TYR A 353 -23.03 -1.61 -10.47
N LYS A 354 -22.32 -0.50 -10.24
CA LYS A 354 -21.26 0.03 -11.12
C LYS A 354 -19.85 -0.32 -10.65
N LEU A 355 -19.73 -1.13 -9.60
CA LEU A 355 -18.45 -1.43 -8.96
C LEU A 355 -18.16 -2.93 -8.99
N THR A 356 -16.93 -3.29 -9.32
CA THR A 356 -16.46 -4.66 -9.18
C THR A 356 -16.45 -5.07 -7.70
N GLU A 357 -16.61 -6.36 -7.42
CA GLU A 357 -16.54 -6.91 -6.06
C GLU A 357 -15.27 -6.47 -5.29
N PRO A 358 -14.05 -6.47 -5.86
CA PRO A 358 -12.85 -5.99 -5.17
C PRO A 358 -12.90 -4.50 -4.78
N LEU A 359 -13.44 -3.63 -5.64
CA LEU A 359 -13.66 -2.22 -5.31
C LEU A 359 -14.68 -2.08 -4.19
N ARG A 360 -15.68 -2.96 -4.19
CA ARG A 360 -16.59 -3.34 -3.09
C ARG A 360 -15.97 -3.22 -1.71
N PHE A 361 -15.06 -4.18 -1.50
CA PHE A 361 -14.32 -4.37 -0.27
C PHE A 361 -13.36 -3.21 0.01
N THR A 362 -12.69 -2.69 -1.02
CA THR A 362 -11.76 -1.56 -0.88
C THR A 362 -12.45 -0.32 -0.32
N ILE A 363 -13.61 0.06 -0.87
CA ILE A 363 -14.39 1.22 -0.42
C ILE A 363 -14.91 0.98 0.99
N LYS A 364 -15.45 -0.22 1.28
CA LYS A 364 -15.96 -0.55 2.61
C LYS A 364 -14.84 -0.48 3.68
N ALA A 365 -13.65 -0.99 3.36
CA ALA A 365 -12.49 -0.89 4.25
C ALA A 365 -12.05 0.57 4.45
N ALA A 366 -12.09 1.41 3.40
CA ALA A 366 -11.81 2.83 3.50
C ALA A 366 -12.84 3.58 4.37
N ILE A 367 -14.13 3.24 4.28
CA ILE A 367 -15.19 3.80 5.14
C ILE A 367 -14.84 3.54 6.61
N TYR A 368 -14.56 2.29 6.98
CA TYR A 368 -14.18 1.98 8.35
C TYR A 368 -12.84 2.60 8.77
N ALA A 369 -11.89 2.77 7.86
CA ALA A 369 -10.65 3.49 8.13
C ALA A 369 -10.91 4.95 8.50
N THR A 370 -11.76 5.65 7.74
CA THR A 370 -12.15 7.06 8.02
C THR A 370 -12.95 7.19 9.32
N GLU A 371 -13.68 6.15 9.72
CA GLU A 371 -14.38 6.06 11.01
C GLU A 371 -13.47 5.61 12.17
N ARG A 372 -12.19 5.31 11.89
CA ARG A 372 -11.22 4.72 12.82
C ARG A 372 -11.69 3.40 13.46
N ASN A 373 -12.59 2.69 12.76
CA ASN A 373 -13.10 1.40 13.19
C ASN A 373 -12.23 0.25 12.64
N ILE A 374 -11.07 0.05 13.28
CA ILE A 374 -10.08 -0.95 12.88
C ILE A 374 -10.64 -2.37 12.93
N THR A 375 -11.57 -2.67 13.85
CA THR A 375 -12.18 -4.00 13.99
C THR A 375 -13.00 -4.35 12.75
N GLU A 376 -13.90 -3.47 12.33
CA GLU A 376 -14.70 -3.71 11.14
C GLU A 376 -13.86 -3.67 9.87
N GLN A 377 -12.85 -2.80 9.80
CA GLN A 377 -11.89 -2.80 8.68
C GLN A 377 -11.16 -4.14 8.56
N ASN A 378 -10.71 -4.72 9.69
CA ASN A 378 -10.08 -6.03 9.73
C ASN A 378 -11.04 -7.12 9.24
N ASN A 379 -12.28 -7.11 9.73
CA ASN A 379 -13.33 -8.07 9.32
C ASN A 379 -13.57 -8.01 7.80
N VAL A 380 -13.63 -6.81 7.22
CA VAL A 380 -13.79 -6.65 5.76
C VAL A 380 -12.67 -7.34 4.99
N TYR A 381 -11.40 -7.15 5.39
CA TYR A 381 -10.30 -7.83 4.71
C TYR A 381 -10.31 -9.34 4.92
N ARG A 382 -10.65 -9.83 6.13
CA ARG A 382 -10.76 -11.28 6.37
C ARG A 382 -11.88 -11.92 5.54
N THR A 383 -13.05 -11.29 5.48
CA THR A 383 -14.13 -11.75 4.59
C THR A 383 -13.70 -11.73 3.12
N TRP A 384 -12.95 -10.71 2.68
CA TRP A 384 -12.39 -10.70 1.33
C TRP A 384 -11.44 -11.88 1.10
N ILE A 385 -10.55 -12.18 2.05
CA ILE A 385 -9.65 -13.35 1.98
C ILE A 385 -10.44 -14.68 1.94
N GLU A 386 -11.49 -14.82 2.74
CA GLU A 386 -12.32 -16.02 2.79
C GLU A 386 -13.07 -16.27 1.47
N LEU A 387 -13.62 -15.21 0.88
CA LEU A 387 -14.37 -15.30 -0.39
C LEU A 387 -13.44 -15.41 -1.61
N TYR A 388 -12.26 -14.80 -1.55
CA TYR A 388 -11.30 -14.77 -2.65
C TYR A 388 -9.90 -15.18 -2.16
N PRO A 389 -9.70 -16.47 -1.85
CA PRO A 389 -8.45 -16.96 -1.28
C PRO A 389 -7.24 -16.82 -2.22
N ASP A 390 -7.47 -16.70 -3.53
CA ASP A 390 -6.40 -16.51 -4.53
C ASP A 390 -6.10 -15.02 -4.84
N ASP A 391 -6.82 -14.09 -4.21
CA ASP A 391 -6.52 -12.66 -4.32
C ASP A 391 -5.38 -12.29 -3.35
N TYR A 392 -4.30 -11.73 -3.88
CA TYR A 392 -3.15 -11.29 -3.10
C TYR A 392 -3.43 -9.97 -2.38
N LEU A 393 -4.28 -9.11 -2.95
CA LEU A 393 -4.51 -7.74 -2.49
C LEU A 393 -5.07 -7.67 -1.05
N PRO A 394 -6.11 -8.42 -0.65
CA PRO A 394 -6.63 -8.32 0.71
C PRO A 394 -5.63 -8.81 1.77
N LYS A 395 -4.77 -9.79 1.43
CA LYS A 395 -3.70 -10.25 2.33
C LYS A 395 -2.66 -9.15 2.54
N LYS A 396 -2.22 -8.50 1.46
CA LYS A 396 -1.34 -7.33 1.51
C LYS A 396 -1.96 -6.18 2.34
N ARG A 397 -3.24 -5.88 2.13
CA ARG A 397 -3.95 -4.79 2.84
C ARG A 397 -4.16 -5.10 4.32
N LEU A 398 -4.50 -6.35 4.66
CA LEU A 398 -4.63 -6.80 6.05
C LEU A 398 -3.28 -6.78 6.77
N ALA A 399 -2.21 -7.26 6.12
CA ALA A 399 -0.86 -7.20 6.65
C ALA A 399 -0.43 -5.75 6.93
N LEU A 400 -0.73 -4.82 6.01
CA LEU A 400 -0.48 -3.39 6.23
C LEU A 400 -1.26 -2.85 7.43
N LEU A 401 -2.55 -3.17 7.54
CA LEU A 401 -3.39 -2.75 8.67
C LEU A 401 -2.82 -3.26 10.01
N LEU A 402 -2.43 -4.52 10.05
CA LEU A 402 -1.90 -5.17 11.25
C LEU A 402 -0.47 -4.76 11.58
N SER A 403 0.31 -4.30 10.60
CA SER A 403 1.70 -3.86 10.83
C SER A 403 1.82 -2.65 11.76
N PHE A 404 0.74 -1.88 11.93
CA PHE A 404 0.67 -0.78 12.88
C PHE A 404 0.44 -1.24 14.34
N LYS A 405 0.16 -2.53 14.57
CA LYS A 405 0.00 -3.10 15.91
C LYS A 405 1.24 -3.89 16.30
N SER A 406 1.87 -3.47 17.40
CA SER A 406 3.18 -3.93 17.87
C SER A 406 3.29 -5.43 18.19
N ASN A 407 2.17 -6.18 18.20
CA ASN A 407 2.12 -7.58 18.66
C ASN A 407 1.74 -8.60 17.57
N ASN A 408 1.53 -8.19 16.31
CA ASN A 408 1.02 -9.08 15.25
C ASN A 408 2.05 -9.41 14.16
N PHE A 409 3.35 -9.23 14.42
CA PHE A 409 4.39 -9.41 13.40
C PHE A 409 4.39 -10.80 12.73
N ASP A 410 4.09 -11.88 13.45
CA ASP A 410 4.02 -13.22 12.85
C ASP A 410 2.89 -13.32 11.82
N GLU A 411 1.69 -12.84 12.19
CA GLU A 411 0.54 -12.81 11.28
C GLU A 411 0.83 -11.89 10.08
N VAL A 412 1.46 -10.74 10.30
CA VAL A 412 1.85 -9.80 9.24
C VAL A 412 2.83 -10.46 8.26
N ILE A 413 3.86 -11.14 8.77
CA ILE A 413 4.84 -11.88 7.95
C ILE A 413 4.12 -12.94 7.13
N GLN A 414 3.26 -13.74 7.76
CA GLN A 414 2.53 -14.82 7.09
C GLN A 414 1.62 -14.28 5.98
N LEU A 415 0.86 -13.21 6.23
CA LEU A 415 -0.01 -12.59 5.23
C LEU A 415 0.78 -12.01 4.05
N TYR A 416 1.93 -11.37 4.31
CA TYR A 416 2.81 -10.91 3.25
C TYR A 416 3.44 -12.07 2.46
N GLN A 417 3.84 -13.16 3.12
CA GLN A 417 4.34 -14.36 2.44
C GLN A 417 3.26 -15.00 1.56
N GLN A 418 2.03 -15.17 2.06
CA GLN A 418 0.91 -15.66 1.26
C GLN A 418 0.57 -14.74 0.08
N SER A 419 0.68 -13.42 0.26
CA SER A 419 0.54 -12.46 -0.83
C SER A 419 1.64 -12.64 -1.89
N LEU A 420 2.88 -12.89 -1.48
CA LEU A 420 4.02 -13.14 -2.37
C LEU A 420 3.95 -14.51 -3.06
N GLU A 421 3.38 -15.53 -2.42
CA GLU A 421 3.10 -16.84 -3.03
C GLU A 421 2.13 -16.68 -4.22
N LEU A 422 1.11 -15.84 -4.06
CA LEU A 422 0.13 -15.54 -5.11
C LEU A 422 0.67 -14.59 -6.18
N ASN A 423 1.49 -13.61 -5.78
CA ASN A 423 2.13 -12.68 -6.71
C ASN A 423 3.55 -12.33 -6.21
N PRO A 424 4.60 -12.99 -6.75
CA PRO A 424 5.98 -12.77 -6.33
C PRO A 424 6.57 -11.40 -6.70
N ALA A 425 5.93 -10.63 -7.57
CA ALA A 425 6.48 -9.37 -8.07
C ALA A 425 5.93 -8.16 -7.30
N GLN A 426 6.19 -8.14 -5.99
CA GLN A 426 5.73 -7.06 -5.11
C GLN A 426 6.93 -6.46 -4.36
N PRO A 427 7.70 -5.56 -5.00
CA PRO A 427 8.87 -4.92 -4.38
C PRO A 427 8.56 -4.26 -3.04
N ASP A 428 7.38 -3.66 -2.91
CA ASP A 428 6.96 -3.01 -1.68
C ASP A 428 6.80 -4.00 -0.51
N ILE A 429 6.36 -5.23 -0.77
CA ILE A 429 6.26 -6.27 0.26
C ILE A 429 7.65 -6.75 0.70
N TYR A 430 8.59 -6.99 -0.22
CA TYR A 430 9.96 -7.35 0.15
C TYR A 430 10.64 -6.29 1.01
N ASN A 431 10.44 -5.00 0.67
CA ASN A 431 10.92 -3.91 1.51
C ASN A 431 10.30 -3.94 2.91
N ARG A 432 8.98 -4.17 3.00
CA ARG A 432 8.27 -4.23 4.29
C ARG A 432 8.69 -5.44 5.13
N LEU A 433 8.82 -6.62 4.53
CA LEU A 433 9.35 -7.81 5.19
C LEU A 433 10.80 -7.60 5.65
N GLY A 434 11.64 -6.97 4.82
CA GLY A 434 13.00 -6.58 5.19
C GLY A 434 13.03 -5.73 6.46
N LYS A 435 12.26 -4.65 6.49
CA LYS A 435 12.12 -3.77 7.66
C LYS A 435 11.57 -4.50 8.89
N LEU A 436 10.62 -5.41 8.68
CA LEU A 436 10.01 -6.20 9.76
C LEU A 436 11.00 -7.21 10.36
N PHE A 437 11.84 -7.82 9.53
CA PHE A 437 12.92 -8.68 10.00
C PHE A 437 14.05 -7.87 10.67
N GLU A 438 14.38 -6.67 10.17
CA GLU A 438 15.30 -5.76 10.86
C GLU A 438 14.79 -5.38 12.26
N ALA A 439 13.51 -4.99 12.33
CA ALA A 439 12.77 -4.74 13.56
C ALA A 439 12.90 -5.88 14.57
N ARG A 440 12.80 -7.13 14.09
CA ARG A 440 12.96 -8.36 14.90
C ARG A 440 14.41 -8.78 15.13
N ARG A 441 15.40 -8.01 14.67
CA ARG A 441 16.83 -8.37 14.67
C ARG A 441 17.16 -9.67 13.90
N GLU A 442 16.26 -10.10 13.02
CA GLU A 442 16.45 -11.24 12.11
C GLU A 442 17.21 -10.79 10.85
N LEU A 443 18.40 -10.21 11.06
CA LEU A 443 19.16 -9.48 10.03
C LEU A 443 19.49 -10.34 8.79
N THR A 444 19.70 -11.65 8.96
CA THR A 444 19.91 -12.57 7.84
C THR A 444 18.68 -12.65 6.93
N LYS A 445 17.48 -12.80 7.49
CA LYS A 445 16.23 -12.82 6.71
C LYS A 445 15.95 -11.47 6.09
N ALA A 446 16.25 -10.38 6.80
CA ALA A 446 16.15 -9.03 6.24
C ALA A 446 17.04 -8.88 5.00
N ARG A 447 18.29 -9.35 5.07
CA ARG A 447 19.24 -9.33 3.94
C ARG A 447 18.71 -10.11 2.74
N GLU A 448 18.10 -11.28 2.94
CA GLU A 448 17.45 -12.07 1.88
C GLU A 448 16.31 -11.31 1.21
N MET A 449 15.44 -10.66 1.98
CA MET A 449 14.34 -9.86 1.43
C MET A 449 14.84 -8.67 0.62
N TYR A 450 15.89 -7.98 1.09
CA TYR A 450 16.49 -6.88 0.33
C TYR A 450 17.25 -7.37 -0.91
N GLN A 451 17.80 -8.58 -0.89
CA GLN A 451 18.36 -9.19 -2.09
C GLN A 451 17.27 -9.45 -3.13
N LYS A 452 16.10 -9.98 -2.74
CA LYS A 452 14.94 -10.14 -3.62
C LYS A 452 14.43 -8.80 -4.15
N LEU A 453 14.38 -7.78 -3.30
CA LEU A 453 14.05 -6.42 -3.73
C LEU A 453 15.04 -5.90 -4.79
N ARG A 454 16.35 -6.14 -4.61
CA ARG A 454 17.38 -5.75 -5.57
C ARG A 454 17.25 -6.48 -6.90
N GLU A 455 16.89 -7.76 -6.88
CA GLU A 455 16.61 -8.55 -8.09
C GLU A 455 15.42 -7.95 -8.87
N LEU A 456 14.38 -7.48 -8.17
CA LEU A 456 13.20 -6.86 -8.79
C LEU A 456 13.39 -5.39 -9.18
N ARG A 457 14.26 -4.65 -8.50
CA ARG A 457 14.50 -3.21 -8.70
C ARG A 457 16.01 -2.92 -8.74
N PRO A 458 16.73 -3.34 -9.79
CA PRO A 458 18.20 -3.25 -9.85
C PRO A 458 18.74 -1.81 -9.88
N ARG A 459 17.90 -0.83 -10.25
CA ARG A 459 18.26 0.60 -10.29
C ARG A 459 17.87 1.39 -9.04
N SER A 460 17.19 0.74 -8.08
CA SER A 460 16.80 1.40 -6.83
C SER A 460 17.97 1.43 -5.85
N TYR A 461 18.22 2.59 -5.24
CA TYR A 461 19.18 2.70 -4.14
C TYR A 461 18.69 1.99 -2.87
N THR A 462 17.37 1.88 -2.68
CA THR A 462 16.72 1.37 -1.46
C THR A 462 17.29 0.03 -0.97
N PRO A 463 17.37 -1.05 -1.78
CA PRO A 463 17.92 -2.32 -1.30
C PRO A 463 19.40 -2.24 -0.91
N LEU A 464 20.22 -1.47 -1.65
CA LEU A 464 21.64 -1.29 -1.33
C LEU A 464 21.83 -0.49 -0.03
N LEU A 465 21.02 0.56 0.15
CA LEU A 465 21.00 1.36 1.36
C LEU A 465 20.57 0.52 2.56
N SER A 466 19.47 -0.24 2.45
CA SER A 466 19.00 -1.10 3.54
C SER A 466 20.01 -2.21 3.89
N GLN A 467 20.66 -2.81 2.89
CA GLN A 467 21.76 -3.75 3.14
C GLN A 467 22.94 -3.06 3.84
N GLY A 468 23.33 -1.86 3.42
CA GLY A 468 24.37 -1.07 4.09
C GLY A 468 24.01 -0.74 5.55
N ASN A 469 22.74 -0.44 5.82
CA ASN A 469 22.24 -0.20 7.18
C ASN A 469 22.37 -1.46 8.04
N ILE A 470 22.03 -2.64 7.51
CA ILE A 470 22.22 -3.92 8.21
C ILE A 470 23.70 -4.15 8.51
N GLU A 471 24.59 -3.97 7.53
CA GLU A 471 26.04 -4.16 7.75
C GLU A 471 26.58 -3.16 8.76
N SER A 472 26.08 -1.92 8.76
CA SER A 472 26.43 -0.92 9.77
C SER A 472 25.97 -1.34 11.17
N GLN A 473 24.76 -1.88 11.31
CA GLN A 473 24.24 -2.40 12.59
C GLN A 473 25.04 -3.61 13.09
N LEU A 474 25.57 -4.42 12.18
CA LEU A 474 26.45 -5.56 12.50
C LEU A 474 27.89 -5.13 12.86
N GLY A 475 28.23 -3.85 12.72
CA GLY A 475 29.59 -3.36 12.91
C GLY A 475 30.52 -3.55 11.72
N ASN A 476 30.01 -4.06 10.58
CA ASN A 476 30.75 -4.24 9.33
C ASN A 476 30.85 -2.92 8.56
N LEU A 477 31.48 -1.91 9.17
CA LEU A 477 31.45 -0.52 8.69
C LEU A 477 32.08 -0.35 7.30
N GLU A 478 33.10 -1.14 6.94
CA GLU A 478 33.72 -1.10 5.62
C GLU A 478 32.76 -1.56 4.51
N GLU A 479 32.04 -2.66 4.77
CA GLU A 479 31.06 -3.20 3.83
C GLU A 479 29.84 -2.28 3.72
N ALA A 480 29.38 -1.71 4.84
CA ALA A 480 28.37 -0.67 4.84
C ALA A 480 28.78 0.52 3.95
N GLN A 481 30.03 0.98 4.08
CA GLN A 481 30.56 2.07 3.25
C GLN A 481 30.56 1.70 1.76
N ARG A 482 30.93 0.46 1.42
CA ARG A 482 30.94 -0.04 0.04
C ARG A 482 29.52 -0.04 -0.56
N LEU A 483 28.54 -0.53 0.20
CA LEU A 483 27.13 -0.59 -0.20
C LEU A 483 26.52 0.81 -0.36
N TYR A 484 26.78 1.73 0.57
CA TYR A 484 26.31 3.12 0.46
C TYR A 484 26.93 3.84 -0.74
N LYS A 485 28.22 3.63 -1.02
CA LYS A 485 28.86 4.17 -2.24
C LYS A 485 28.19 3.63 -3.51
N GLN A 486 27.84 2.35 -3.55
CA GLN A 486 27.09 1.78 -4.69
C GLN A 486 25.69 2.37 -4.79
N ALA A 487 24.99 2.54 -3.66
CA ALA A 487 23.68 3.18 -3.62
C ALA A 487 23.75 4.63 -4.17
N ALA A 488 24.79 5.37 -3.82
CA ALA A 488 25.03 6.74 -4.31
C ALA A 488 25.34 6.83 -5.82
N LEU A 489 25.76 5.72 -6.45
CA LEU A 489 25.99 5.64 -7.89
C LEU A 489 24.71 5.34 -8.69
N THR A 490 23.61 5.00 -8.03
CA THR A 490 22.33 4.77 -8.72
C THR A 490 21.73 6.08 -9.22
N GLU A 491 20.92 6.02 -10.28
CA GLU A 491 20.39 7.22 -10.95
C GLU A 491 19.22 7.88 -10.20
N VAL A 492 18.63 7.20 -9.21
CA VAL A 492 17.43 7.63 -8.50
C VAL A 492 17.77 8.10 -7.08
N ASP A 493 17.53 9.38 -6.78
CA ASP A 493 17.69 10.05 -5.47
C ASP A 493 19.03 9.77 -4.75
N LYS A 494 20.01 10.63 -5.04
CA LYS A 494 21.38 10.54 -4.52
C LYS A 494 21.53 11.09 -3.09
N VAL A 495 20.57 11.87 -2.59
CA VAL A 495 20.68 12.54 -1.29
C VAL A 495 20.74 11.51 -0.16
N THR A 496 19.79 10.57 -0.14
CA THR A 496 19.67 9.60 0.97
C THR A 496 20.94 8.74 1.16
N PRO A 497 21.54 8.15 0.09
CA PRO A 497 22.81 7.44 0.23
C PRO A 497 24.00 8.31 0.69
N VAL A 498 24.06 9.58 0.27
CA VAL A 498 25.13 10.50 0.69
C VAL A 498 24.98 10.86 2.18
N LEU A 499 23.76 11.04 2.67
CA LEU A 499 23.48 11.23 4.10
C LEU A 499 23.92 10.00 4.92
N ALA A 500 23.64 8.78 4.46
CA ALA A 500 24.10 7.57 5.13
C ALA A 500 25.64 7.45 5.18
N LEU A 501 26.35 7.95 4.16
CA LEU A 501 27.81 8.05 4.17
C LEU A 501 28.29 9.11 5.18
N ALA A 502 27.57 10.23 5.35
CA ALA A 502 27.87 11.25 6.35
C ALA A 502 27.74 10.66 7.77
N ASP A 503 26.60 10.02 8.05
CA ASP A 503 26.34 9.39 9.36
C ASP A 503 27.35 8.29 9.69
N LEU A 504 27.73 7.48 8.69
CA LEU A 504 28.75 6.45 8.87
C LEU A 504 30.11 7.08 9.21
N ALA A 505 30.49 8.17 8.54
CA ALA A 505 31.72 8.90 8.84
C ALA A 505 31.67 9.51 10.26
N THR A 506 30.52 10.05 10.68
CA THR A 506 30.28 10.50 12.06
C THR A 506 30.51 9.38 13.08
N ARG A 507 29.95 8.18 12.84
CA ARG A 507 30.15 7.02 13.72
C ARG A 507 31.61 6.57 13.81
N GLN A 508 32.36 6.72 12.71
CA GLN A 508 33.79 6.43 12.62
C GLN A 508 34.70 7.53 13.20
N GLY A 509 34.14 8.67 13.62
CA GLY A 509 34.90 9.82 14.12
C GLY A 509 35.57 10.66 13.00
N ASP A 510 35.27 10.39 11.73
CA ASP A 510 35.77 11.14 10.57
C ASP A 510 34.84 12.33 10.29
N PHE A 511 34.90 13.32 11.18
CA PHE A 511 34.00 14.48 11.16
C PHE A 511 34.23 15.41 9.97
N GLU A 512 35.47 15.51 9.47
CA GLU A 512 35.80 16.30 8.28
C GLU A 512 35.10 15.73 7.04
N LYS A 513 35.19 14.40 6.87
CA LYS A 513 34.50 13.72 5.77
C LYS A 513 32.99 13.73 5.95
N SER A 514 32.48 13.62 7.17
CA SER A 514 31.04 13.76 7.46
C SER A 514 30.51 15.12 6.98
N GLU A 515 31.19 16.22 7.36
CA GLU A 515 30.87 17.58 6.92
C GLU A 515 30.96 17.75 5.40
N GLN A 516 31.96 17.13 4.76
CA GLN A 516 32.06 17.12 3.30
C GLN A 516 30.83 16.46 2.66
N ARG A 517 30.32 15.37 3.24
CA ARG A 517 29.13 14.65 2.73
C ARG A 517 27.84 15.43 2.98
N TYR A 518 27.69 16.12 4.11
CA TYR A 518 26.54 17.01 4.30
C TYR A 518 26.53 18.15 3.29
N ARG A 519 27.68 18.77 2.99
CA ARG A 519 27.78 19.78 1.92
C ARG A 519 27.45 19.22 0.54
N GLU A 520 27.90 18.00 0.24
CA GLU A 520 27.53 17.30 -0.99
C GLU A 520 26.01 17.09 -1.06
N ALA A 521 25.39 16.60 0.01
CA ALA A 521 23.95 16.38 0.10
C ALA A 521 23.15 17.69 -0.07
N GLU A 522 23.64 18.80 0.50
CA GLU A 522 23.05 20.14 0.35
C GLU A 522 23.08 20.64 -1.09
N LEU A 523 24.17 20.38 -1.83
CA LEU A 523 24.31 20.77 -3.24
C LEU A 523 23.42 19.96 -4.19
N ILE A 524 23.12 18.71 -3.86
CA ILE A 524 22.34 17.80 -4.72
C ILE A 524 20.85 17.73 -4.34
N ALA A 525 20.46 18.24 -3.17
CA ALA A 525 19.06 18.30 -2.76
C ALA A 525 18.28 19.32 -3.60
N GLN A 526 17.10 18.91 -4.07
CA GLN A 526 16.25 19.72 -4.95
C GLN A 526 14.79 19.76 -4.49
N ALA A 527 14.33 18.76 -3.72
CA ALA A 527 12.96 18.67 -3.25
C ALA A 527 12.85 18.97 -1.74
N PRO A 528 11.74 19.56 -1.26
CA PRO A 528 11.56 19.83 0.16
C PRO A 528 11.70 18.60 1.07
N ARG A 529 11.30 17.42 0.58
CA ARG A 529 11.52 16.15 1.29
C ARG A 529 13.00 15.83 1.49
N GLN A 530 13.85 16.11 0.50
CA GLN A 530 15.29 15.90 0.58
C GLN A 530 15.94 16.88 1.56
N PHE A 531 15.53 18.15 1.53
CA PHE A 531 15.96 19.16 2.52
C PHE A 531 15.56 18.76 3.93
N SER A 532 14.31 18.32 4.13
CA SER A 532 13.86 17.82 5.42
C SER A 532 14.70 16.64 5.90
N LEU A 533 15.03 15.67 5.05
CA LEU A 533 15.95 14.60 5.45
C LEU A 533 17.33 15.16 5.84
N LEU A 534 17.95 15.98 4.98
CA LEU A 534 19.26 16.58 5.23
C LEU A 534 19.33 17.30 6.59
N HIS A 535 18.41 18.23 6.85
CA HIS A 535 18.40 18.99 8.09
C HIS A 535 18.14 18.07 9.29
N GLY A 536 17.27 17.06 9.15
CA GLY A 536 17.04 16.06 10.19
C GLY A 536 18.31 15.33 10.62
N HIS A 537 19.16 14.94 9.66
CA HIS A 537 20.45 14.31 9.95
C HIS A 537 21.48 15.30 10.54
N LYS A 538 21.51 16.55 10.06
CA LYS A 538 22.40 17.59 10.60
C LYS A 538 22.05 17.98 12.04
N VAL A 539 20.76 17.97 12.40
CA VAL A 539 20.31 18.15 13.80
C VAL A 539 21.01 17.15 14.71
N SER A 540 20.91 15.86 14.39
CA SER A 540 21.50 14.77 15.17
C SER A 540 23.02 14.86 15.22
N TYR A 541 23.63 15.23 14.09
CA TYR A 541 25.08 15.45 13.99
C TYR A 541 25.56 16.55 14.94
N TYR A 542 25.00 17.77 14.86
CA TYR A 542 25.46 18.88 15.70
C TYR A 542 25.11 18.67 17.16
N TYR A 543 23.95 18.07 17.45
CA TYR A 543 23.55 17.76 18.82
C TYR A 543 24.53 16.78 19.48
N LEU A 544 24.93 15.71 18.78
CA LEU A 544 25.94 14.76 19.24
C LEU A 544 27.26 15.46 19.61
N ARG A 545 27.63 16.49 18.84
CA ARG A 545 28.87 17.27 19.04
C ARG A 545 28.77 18.32 20.15
N GLY A 546 27.62 18.44 20.81
CA GLY A 546 27.39 19.47 21.82
C GLY A 546 27.23 20.87 21.22
N GLU A 547 27.08 20.99 19.90
CA GLU A 547 26.88 22.25 19.18
C GLU A 547 25.38 22.60 19.13
N TYR A 548 24.78 22.76 20.32
CA TYR A 548 23.33 22.89 20.51
C TYR A 548 22.73 24.07 19.76
N GLN A 549 23.43 25.20 19.61
CA GLN A 549 22.95 26.32 18.81
C GLN A 549 22.79 25.95 17.34
N LYS A 550 23.75 25.22 16.77
CA LYS A 550 23.66 24.76 15.37
C LYS A 550 22.59 23.69 15.21
N ALA A 551 22.50 22.75 16.15
CA ALA A 551 21.44 21.75 16.16
C ALA A 551 20.04 22.40 16.18
N TYR A 552 19.86 23.46 16.97
CA TYR A 552 18.63 24.23 17.01
C TYR A 552 18.33 24.93 15.66
N GLN A 553 19.32 25.57 15.02
CA GLN A 553 19.10 26.20 13.71
C GLN A 553 18.67 25.17 12.65
N GLU A 554 19.34 24.02 12.59
CA GLU A 554 18.95 22.94 11.67
C GLU A 554 17.57 22.36 12.00
N LEU A 555 17.13 22.39 13.27
CA LEU A 555 15.81 21.96 13.66
C LEU A 555 14.71 22.89 13.12
N ILE A 556 14.98 24.20 13.04
CA ILE A 556 14.07 25.18 12.45
C ILE A 556 13.97 24.97 10.93
N GLU A 557 15.09 24.76 10.24
CA GLU A 557 15.09 24.45 8.81
C GLU A 557 14.38 23.12 8.51
N PHE A 558 14.60 22.12 9.37
CA PHE A 558 13.90 20.85 9.33
C PHE A 558 12.38 21.02 9.45
N GLN A 559 11.93 21.85 10.40
CA GLN A 559 10.51 22.19 10.59
C GLN A 559 9.91 22.85 9.35
N SER A 560 10.57 23.88 8.83
CA SER A 560 10.15 24.61 7.63
C SER A 560 10.01 23.68 6.42
N ALA A 561 11.03 22.87 6.15
CA ALA A 561 11.01 21.91 5.06
C ALA A 561 9.88 20.88 5.23
N MET A 562 9.67 20.35 6.44
CA MET A 562 8.63 19.35 6.70
C MET A 562 7.21 19.93 6.54
N GLN A 563 6.96 21.16 6.96
CA GLN A 563 5.66 21.83 6.78
C GLN A 563 5.28 21.97 5.30
N SER A 564 6.27 22.15 4.42
CA SER A 564 6.04 22.16 2.97
C SER A 564 5.82 20.77 2.35
N VAL A 565 6.23 19.71 3.06
CA VAL A 565 6.06 18.30 2.63
C VAL A 565 4.71 17.75 3.09
N THR A 566 4.24 18.13 4.28
CA THR A 566 2.98 17.62 4.83
C THR A 566 2.35 18.57 5.84
N GLN A 567 1.02 18.68 5.80
CA GLN A 567 0.21 19.32 6.84
C GLN A 567 -0.34 18.31 7.85
N SER A 568 0.08 17.04 7.78
CA SER A 568 -0.39 15.99 8.67
C SER A 568 0.03 16.26 10.11
N ILE A 569 -0.97 16.46 10.95
CA ILE A 569 -0.78 16.71 12.38
C ILE A 569 -0.05 15.57 13.09
N ASP A 570 -0.25 14.32 12.64
CA ASP A 570 0.41 13.14 13.23
C ASP A 570 1.92 13.16 12.99
N VAL A 571 2.35 13.64 11.81
CA VAL A 571 3.77 13.81 11.48
C VAL A 571 4.38 14.95 12.30
N ILE A 572 3.64 16.04 12.50
CA ILE A 572 4.05 17.16 13.35
C ILE A 572 4.26 16.67 14.79
N PHE A 573 3.32 15.91 15.36
CA PHE A 573 3.43 15.42 16.73
C PHE A 573 4.54 14.39 16.93
N GLY A 574 4.68 13.42 16.03
CA GLY A 574 5.70 12.38 16.14
C GLY A 574 7.13 12.89 15.99
N THR A 575 7.33 13.98 15.25
CA THR A 575 8.67 14.44 14.85
C THR A 575 9.18 15.62 15.68
N PHE A 576 8.30 16.53 16.12
CA PHE A 576 8.73 17.75 16.81
C PHE A 576 8.62 17.67 18.32
N LEU A 577 7.59 17.01 18.86
CA LEU A 577 7.34 17.04 20.32
C LEU A 577 8.37 16.25 21.14
N SER A 578 9.01 15.24 20.56
CA SER A 578 10.10 14.50 21.20
C SER A 578 11.45 15.25 21.19
N LYS A 579 11.59 16.28 20.35
CA LYS A 579 12.83 17.06 20.17
C LYS A 579 12.93 18.28 21.08
N MET A 580 12.09 18.36 22.12
CA MET A 580 12.08 19.48 23.07
C MET A 580 13.40 19.63 23.84
N HIS A 581 14.17 18.56 24.00
CA HIS A 581 15.50 18.63 24.59
C HIS A 581 16.43 19.60 23.85
N ILE A 582 16.40 19.62 22.50
CA ILE A 582 17.23 20.52 21.68
C ILE A 582 16.94 21.99 22.01
N TYR A 583 15.67 22.34 22.24
CA TYR A 583 15.31 23.69 22.65
C TYR A 583 15.84 24.00 24.05
N VAL A 584 15.76 23.07 25.00
CA VAL A 584 16.26 23.26 26.37
C VAL A 584 17.78 23.43 26.35
N ASP A 585 18.49 22.53 25.68
CA ASP A 585 19.95 22.54 25.60
C ASP A 585 20.49 23.72 24.80
N ALA A 586 19.72 24.27 23.84
CA ALA A 586 20.04 25.53 23.18
C ALA A 586 19.65 26.79 23.99
N GLY A 587 19.07 26.65 25.19
CA GLY A 587 18.60 27.78 26.01
C GLY A 587 17.36 28.48 25.45
N LYS A 588 16.57 27.79 24.62
CA LYS A 588 15.38 28.27 23.90
C LYS A 588 14.07 27.74 24.46
N SER A 589 14.01 27.42 25.75
CA SER A 589 12.81 26.83 26.37
C SER A 589 11.56 27.70 26.27
N GLN A 590 11.69 29.03 26.27
CA GLN A 590 10.55 29.92 26.10
C GLN A 590 9.96 29.81 24.68
N GLU A 591 10.82 29.80 23.66
CA GLU A 591 10.41 29.62 22.26
C GLU A 591 9.73 28.26 22.05
N ALA A 592 10.19 27.21 22.74
CA ALA A 592 9.53 25.90 22.75
C ALA A 592 8.11 25.97 23.31
N ALA A 593 7.91 26.65 24.45
CA ALA A 593 6.60 26.80 25.08
C ALA A 593 5.63 27.61 24.19
N GLU A 594 6.14 28.65 23.51
CA GLU A 594 5.37 29.45 22.54
C GLU A 594 4.96 28.61 21.32
N LEU A 595 5.87 27.77 20.79
CA LEU A 595 5.57 26.82 19.72
C LEU A 595 4.46 25.84 20.12
N LEU A 596 4.54 25.24 21.30
CA LEU A 596 3.52 24.29 21.79
C LEU A 596 2.14 24.95 21.93
N THR A 597 2.10 26.19 22.42
CA THR A 597 0.87 26.97 22.54
C THR A 597 0.29 27.29 21.16
N SER A 598 1.14 27.72 20.21
CA SER A 598 0.71 27.98 18.83
C SER A 598 0.16 26.71 18.15
N LEU A 599 0.75 25.54 18.42
CA LEU A 599 0.24 24.27 17.88
C LEU A 599 -1.12 23.92 18.48
N GLU A 600 -1.33 24.18 19.77
CA GLU A 600 -2.62 23.97 20.44
C GLU A 600 -3.76 24.80 19.82
N ASP A 601 -3.46 26.02 19.37
CA ASP A 601 -4.43 26.91 18.72
C ASP A 601 -4.72 26.53 17.25
N GLN A 602 -3.80 25.83 16.59
CA GLN A 602 -3.93 25.41 15.19
C GLN A 602 -4.65 24.07 15.01
N VAL A 603 -4.79 23.28 16.08
CA VAL A 603 -5.37 21.93 16.01
C VAL A 603 -6.86 21.91 16.35
N ASP A 604 -7.62 21.02 15.71
CA ASP A 604 -9.03 20.81 16.01
C ASP A 604 -9.28 20.37 17.46
N SER A 605 -10.51 20.57 17.96
CA SER A 605 -10.89 20.26 19.35
C SER A 605 -10.63 18.81 19.79
N SER A 606 -10.58 17.86 18.85
CA SER A 606 -10.26 16.46 19.12
C SER A 606 -8.76 16.22 19.41
N MET A 607 -7.88 17.08 18.90
CA MET A 607 -6.42 16.97 18.97
C MET A 607 -5.78 18.05 19.88
N LYS A 608 -6.59 18.94 20.45
CA LYS A 608 -6.14 20.05 21.30
C LYS A 608 -5.19 19.66 22.44
N ASN A 609 -5.29 18.45 22.95
CA ASN A 609 -4.42 18.00 24.05
C ASN A 609 -3.08 17.40 23.58
N PHE A 610 -2.85 17.15 22.28
CA PHE A 610 -1.61 16.52 21.80
C PHE A 610 -0.32 17.31 22.06
N PRO A 611 -0.30 18.66 21.97
CA PRO A 611 0.85 19.46 22.39
C PRO A 611 1.32 19.18 23.82
N LYS A 612 0.47 18.60 24.70
CA LYS A 612 0.87 18.14 26.03
C LYS A 612 1.97 17.10 26.04
N ILE A 613 2.13 16.33 24.95
CA ILE A 613 3.28 15.42 24.81
C ILE A 613 4.58 16.22 24.79
N GLY A 614 4.63 17.34 24.06
CA GLY A 614 5.80 18.21 24.05
C GLY A 614 5.99 18.94 25.37
N SER A 615 4.89 19.37 26.00
CA SER A 615 4.92 19.99 27.34
C SER A 615 5.51 19.04 28.38
N LEU A 616 5.13 17.75 28.35
CA LEU A 616 5.70 16.71 29.19
C LEU A 616 7.22 16.62 29.03
N PHE A 617 7.71 16.49 27.78
CA PHE A 617 9.15 16.44 27.52
C PHE A 617 9.85 17.72 27.97
N LEU A 618 9.31 18.88 27.65
CA LEU A 618 9.86 20.18 28.05
C LEU A 618 10.00 20.26 29.59
N ASN A 619 8.96 19.90 30.33
CA ASN A 619 8.97 19.89 31.80
C ASN A 619 9.99 18.88 32.36
N ILE A 620 10.10 17.70 31.74
CA ILE A 620 11.09 16.69 32.12
C ILE A 620 12.51 17.23 31.94
N TYR A 621 12.82 17.82 30.78
CA TYR A 621 14.18 18.34 30.49
C TYR A 621 14.52 19.58 31.32
N GLN A 622 13.52 20.35 31.76
CA GLN A 622 13.71 21.45 32.70
C GLN A 622 13.78 21.02 34.17
N GLY A 623 13.54 19.74 34.48
CA GLY A 623 13.52 19.24 35.87
C GLY A 623 12.25 19.60 36.66
N ASN A 624 11.18 20.05 35.99
CA ASN A 624 9.91 20.44 36.61
C ASN A 624 9.03 19.21 36.89
N VAL A 625 9.39 18.43 37.91
CA VAL A 625 8.75 17.14 38.24
C VAL A 625 7.24 17.22 38.45
N ASP A 626 6.74 18.24 39.15
CA ASP A 626 5.30 18.37 39.44
C ASP A 626 4.48 18.63 38.16
N ALA A 627 5.00 19.50 37.29
CA ALA A 627 4.37 19.80 36.00
C ALA A 627 4.44 18.59 35.06
N ALA A 628 5.57 17.90 35.03
CA ALA A 628 5.74 16.67 34.26
C ALA A 628 4.77 15.57 34.70
N ASN A 629 4.58 15.36 36.01
CA ASN A 629 3.60 14.38 36.50
C ASN A 629 2.16 14.73 36.10
N LYS A 630 1.81 16.02 36.09
CA LYS A 630 0.49 16.47 35.64
C LYS A 630 0.28 16.20 34.15
N ASP A 631 1.23 16.62 33.32
CA ASP A 631 1.15 16.39 31.88
C ASP A 631 1.16 14.89 31.54
N LEU A 632 1.89 14.07 32.29
CA LEU A 632 1.95 12.62 32.09
C LEU A 632 0.57 11.97 32.17
N VAL A 633 -0.25 12.34 33.15
CA VAL A 633 -1.62 11.81 33.30
C VAL A 633 -2.49 12.17 32.09
N GLU A 634 -2.37 13.39 31.60
CA GLU A 634 -3.10 13.85 30.41
C GLU A 634 -2.62 13.09 29.17
N VAL A 635 -1.31 12.88 29.01
CA VAL A 635 -0.73 12.15 27.88
C VAL A 635 -1.12 10.67 27.91
N GLU A 636 -1.14 10.01 29.06
CA GLU A 636 -1.62 8.63 29.18
C GLU A 636 -3.08 8.50 28.71
N ALA A 637 -3.95 9.43 29.13
CA ALA A 637 -5.35 9.46 28.69
C ALA A 637 -5.48 9.68 27.17
N ILE A 638 -4.58 10.47 26.56
CA ILE A 638 -4.52 10.62 25.10
C ILE A 638 -4.14 9.29 24.45
N LEU A 639 -3.04 8.66 24.86
CA LEU A 639 -2.58 7.42 24.24
C LEU A 639 -3.60 6.29 24.38
N GLU A 640 -4.27 6.18 25.53
CA GLU A 640 -5.35 5.20 25.75
C GLU A 640 -6.56 5.48 24.84
N ARG A 641 -7.01 6.74 24.78
CA ARG A 641 -8.14 7.15 23.92
C ARG A 641 -7.89 6.87 22.44
N PHE A 642 -6.66 7.11 21.98
CA PHE A 642 -6.28 6.96 20.58
C PHE A 642 -5.68 5.58 20.25
N LYS A 643 -5.52 4.69 21.24
CA LYS A 643 -4.93 3.35 21.11
C LYS A 643 -3.55 3.37 20.42
N MET A 644 -2.71 4.32 20.81
CA MET A 644 -1.35 4.50 20.27
C MET A 644 -0.34 3.61 21.01
N GLU A 645 -0.52 2.30 20.91
CA GLU A 645 0.32 1.28 21.60
C GLU A 645 1.81 1.40 21.25
N ASN A 646 2.13 1.88 20.04
CA ASN A 646 3.51 2.10 19.59
C ASN A 646 4.23 3.27 20.29
N LEU A 647 3.50 4.11 21.05
CA LEU A 647 4.07 5.23 21.80
C LEU A 647 4.15 4.95 23.31
N GLU A 648 3.75 3.75 23.77
CA GLU A 648 3.79 3.39 25.20
C GLU A 648 5.21 3.43 25.78
N TYR A 649 6.23 3.14 24.98
CA TYR A 649 7.62 3.23 25.43
C TYR A 649 8.00 4.67 25.84
N LEU A 650 7.39 5.70 25.23
CA LEU A 650 7.62 7.10 25.60
C LEU A 650 7.06 7.41 26.99
N ILE A 651 5.94 6.78 27.38
CA ILE A 651 5.39 6.87 28.74
C ILE A 651 6.33 6.20 29.72
N THR A 652 6.77 4.98 29.42
CA THR A 652 7.70 4.23 30.28
C THR A 652 9.00 5.02 30.46
N PHE A 653 9.54 5.58 29.37
CA PHE A 653 10.71 6.47 29.39
C PHE A 653 10.48 7.73 30.23
N SER A 654 9.34 8.39 30.07
CA SER A 654 8.99 9.61 30.82
C SER A 654 8.90 9.33 32.32
N LYS A 655 8.28 8.19 32.71
CA LYS A 655 8.23 7.73 34.10
C LYS A 655 9.62 7.42 34.65
N ALA A 656 10.49 6.80 33.86
CA ALA A 656 11.87 6.52 34.24
C ALA A 656 12.63 7.82 34.52
N ARG A 657 12.49 8.82 33.65
CA ARG A 657 13.16 10.11 33.81
C ARG A 657 12.64 10.91 35.02
N ILE A 658 11.33 10.87 35.27
CA ILE A 658 10.75 11.47 36.48
C ILE A 658 11.29 10.78 37.75
N ALA A 659 11.37 9.45 37.76
CA ALA A 659 11.95 8.71 38.88
C ALA A 659 13.44 9.06 39.11
N ALA A 660 14.21 9.20 38.02
CA ALA A 660 15.60 9.63 38.07
C ALA A 660 15.75 11.05 38.66
N LEU A 661 14.90 12.00 38.26
CA LEU A 661 14.86 13.36 38.82
C LEU A 661 14.50 13.38 40.32
N GLN A 662 13.75 12.37 40.79
CA GLN A 662 13.42 12.16 42.20
C GLN A 662 14.49 11.34 42.95
N SER A 663 15.60 10.99 42.29
CA SER A 663 16.67 10.14 42.83
C SER A 663 16.23 8.72 43.25
N ASP A 664 15.13 8.21 42.69
CA ASP A 664 14.70 6.82 42.85
C ASP A 664 15.38 5.92 41.80
N HIS A 665 16.68 5.69 42.01
CA HIS A 665 17.56 5.02 41.05
C HIS A 665 17.12 3.60 40.68
N ASN A 666 16.60 2.83 41.64
CA ASN A 666 16.14 1.47 41.39
C ASN A 666 14.91 1.46 40.47
N LYS A 667 13.94 2.33 40.75
CA LYS A 667 12.74 2.45 39.92
C LYS A 667 13.06 3.02 38.55
N ALA A 668 13.94 4.02 38.48
CA ALA A 668 14.42 4.59 37.22
C ALA A 668 15.07 3.51 36.34
N LEU A 669 16.02 2.74 36.88
CA LEU A 669 16.69 1.65 36.15
C LEU A 669 15.69 0.63 35.62
N GLN A 670 14.79 0.13 36.47
CA GLN A 670 13.77 -0.85 36.06
C GLN A 670 12.91 -0.34 34.90
N LEU A 671 12.51 0.94 34.94
CA LEU A 671 11.70 1.54 33.89
C LEU A 671 12.49 1.79 32.62
N TYR A 672 13.76 2.21 32.70
CA TYR A 672 14.61 2.36 31.52
C TYR A 672 14.88 1.02 30.81
N GLU A 673 15.17 -0.04 31.57
CA GLU A 673 15.34 -1.39 31.01
C GLU A 673 14.05 -1.88 30.34
N LYS A 674 12.90 -1.63 30.97
CA LYS A 674 11.60 -1.93 30.36
C LYS A 674 11.36 -1.13 29.08
N ALA A 675 11.62 0.17 29.08
CA ALA A 675 11.47 1.02 27.90
C ALA A 675 12.38 0.55 26.74
N LEU A 676 13.60 0.10 27.06
CA LEU A 676 14.52 -0.48 26.09
C LEU A 676 14.01 -1.80 25.52
N GLU A 677 13.37 -2.65 26.33
CA GLU A 677 12.70 -3.87 25.86
C GLU A 677 11.48 -3.57 24.99
N ASP A 678 10.67 -2.57 25.37
CA ASP A 678 9.47 -2.16 24.64
C ASP A 678 9.85 -1.61 23.25
N ILE A 679 10.89 -0.76 23.14
CA ILE A 679 11.41 -0.29 21.84
C ILE A 679 11.88 -1.47 20.97
N LYS A 680 12.60 -2.44 21.56
CA LYS A 680 13.04 -3.65 20.85
C LYS A 680 11.85 -4.45 20.30
N LYS A 681 10.73 -4.52 21.03
CA LYS A 681 9.50 -5.18 20.58
C LYS A 681 8.78 -4.44 19.47
N ILE A 682 8.80 -3.10 19.48
CA ILE A 682 8.13 -2.29 18.46
C ILE A 682 8.91 -2.33 17.13
N GLY A 683 10.20 -2.67 17.16
CA GLY A 683 11.00 -2.84 15.95
C GLY A 683 11.39 -1.54 15.27
N ALA A 684 10.99 -0.39 15.83
CA ALA A 684 11.52 0.91 15.47
C ALA A 684 12.89 1.06 16.14
N TYR A 685 13.96 0.59 15.49
CA TYR A 685 15.31 0.85 15.97
C TYR A 685 15.69 2.31 15.72
N ASP A 686 15.20 3.17 16.59
CA ASP A 686 15.66 4.56 16.71
C ASP A 686 17.01 4.54 17.45
N VAL A 687 18.08 4.81 16.69
CA VAL A 687 19.45 4.80 17.19
C VAL A 687 19.66 5.86 18.27
N GLU A 688 18.98 7.01 18.17
CA GLU A 688 19.09 8.10 19.13
C GLU A 688 18.40 7.74 20.45
N MET A 689 17.15 7.25 20.39
CA MET A 689 16.46 6.79 21.59
C MET A 689 17.13 5.58 22.24
N HIS A 690 17.71 4.68 21.44
CA HIS A 690 18.51 3.57 21.96
C HIS A 690 19.74 4.09 22.72
N ALA A 691 20.48 5.05 22.14
CA ALA A 691 21.63 5.65 22.79
C ALA A 691 21.25 6.39 24.08
N LEU A 692 20.16 7.16 24.07
CA LEU A 692 19.65 7.88 25.24
C LEU A 692 19.25 6.94 26.38
N LEU A 693 18.60 5.82 26.05
CA LEU A 693 18.26 4.78 27.04
C LEU A 693 19.50 4.10 27.60
N VAL A 694 20.47 3.76 26.75
CA VAL A 694 21.72 3.15 27.20
C VAL A 694 22.47 4.12 28.12
N ASP A 695 22.63 5.38 27.73
CA ASP A 695 23.23 6.42 28.56
C ASP A 695 22.55 6.54 29.94
N SER A 696 21.21 6.61 29.94
CA SER A 696 20.42 6.66 31.19
C SER A 696 20.62 5.41 32.06
N ILE A 697 20.66 4.21 31.46
CA ILE A 697 20.91 2.96 32.19
C ILE A 697 22.32 2.95 32.80
N LEU A 698 23.33 3.42 32.07
CA LEU A 698 24.71 3.52 32.57
C LEU A 698 24.79 4.48 33.75
N TYR A 699 24.12 5.63 33.65
CA TYR A 699 23.99 6.57 34.75
C TYR A 699 23.40 5.89 35.99
N GLU A 700 22.23 5.25 35.89
CA GLU A 700 21.59 4.60 37.04
C GLU A 700 22.42 3.45 37.64
N LYS A 701 23.02 2.60 36.78
CA LYS A 701 23.89 1.51 37.25
C LYS A 701 25.12 2.02 38.00
N ARG A 702 25.69 3.16 37.59
CA ARG A 702 26.77 3.82 38.33
C ARG A 702 26.32 4.21 39.73
N HIS A 703 25.15 4.84 39.88
CA HIS A 703 24.62 5.26 41.18
C HIS A 703 24.25 4.07 42.08
N LEU A 704 23.85 2.94 41.50
CA LEU A 704 23.57 1.69 42.20
C LEU A 704 24.81 0.80 42.45
N GLN A 705 26.00 1.29 42.11
CA GLN A 705 27.28 0.58 42.25
C GLN A 705 27.39 -0.72 41.42
N GLN A 706 26.61 -0.84 40.34
CA GLN A 706 26.62 -1.97 39.41
C GLN A 706 27.65 -1.76 38.28
N TYR A 707 28.91 -1.49 38.65
CA TYR A 707 29.91 -0.97 37.71
C TYR A 707 30.26 -1.93 36.57
N GLN A 708 30.44 -3.22 36.87
CA GLN A 708 30.90 -4.19 35.87
C GLN A 708 29.85 -4.42 34.79
N GLU A 709 28.58 -4.50 35.17
CA GLU A 709 27.46 -4.60 34.23
C GLU A 709 27.38 -3.35 33.34
N GLY A 710 27.53 -2.16 33.93
CA GLY A 710 27.57 -0.91 33.17
C GLY A 710 28.71 -0.88 32.13
N ILE A 711 29.91 -1.32 32.51
CA ILE A 711 31.05 -1.40 31.58
C ILE A 711 30.73 -2.34 30.42
N THR A 712 30.22 -3.55 30.69
CA THR A 712 29.86 -4.50 29.64
C THR A 712 28.84 -3.91 28.65
N ILE A 713 27.78 -3.27 29.16
CA ILE A 713 26.75 -2.64 28.32
C ILE A 713 27.34 -1.52 27.45
N ALA A 714 28.19 -0.67 28.03
CA ALA A 714 28.82 0.43 27.30
C ALA A 714 29.80 -0.09 26.23
N GLU A 715 30.63 -1.07 26.56
CA GLU A 715 31.58 -1.69 25.61
C GLU A 715 30.84 -2.34 24.43
N GLU A 716 29.74 -3.08 24.70
CA GLU A 716 28.90 -3.68 23.65
C GLU A 716 28.30 -2.63 22.70
N PHE A 717 27.79 -1.51 23.24
CA PHE A 717 27.25 -0.42 22.43
C PHE A 717 28.34 0.24 21.56
N LEU A 718 29.50 0.50 22.15
CA LEU A 718 30.61 1.19 21.48
C LEU A 718 31.28 0.36 20.38
N VAL A 719 31.01 -0.95 20.27
CA VAL A 719 31.41 -1.74 19.08
C VAL A 719 30.77 -1.17 17.81
N GLN A 720 29.51 -0.77 17.87
CA GLN A 720 28.76 -0.23 16.73
C GLN A 720 29.00 1.27 16.54
N TRP A 721 29.26 2.00 17.63
CA TRP A 721 29.49 3.44 17.60
C TRP A 721 30.67 3.87 18.50
N PRO A 722 31.92 3.67 18.05
CA PRO A 722 33.11 3.85 18.89
C PRO A 722 33.32 5.26 19.44
N TYR A 723 32.81 6.28 18.75
CA TYR A 723 32.94 7.69 19.08
C TYR A 723 31.66 8.30 19.66
N HIS A 724 30.69 7.52 20.15
CA HIS A 724 29.55 8.12 20.85
C HIS A 724 30.03 8.81 22.14
N PRO A 725 29.86 10.14 22.29
CA PRO A 725 30.57 10.88 23.33
C PRO A 725 29.98 10.66 24.73
N SER A 726 28.66 10.75 24.91
CA SER A 726 28.03 10.49 26.24
C SER A 726 28.30 9.07 26.74
N ILE A 727 28.17 8.04 25.89
CA ILE A 727 28.52 6.67 26.28
C ILE A 727 30.01 6.51 26.64
N ASN A 728 30.93 7.14 25.89
CA ASN A 728 32.35 7.14 26.27
C ASN A 728 32.60 7.88 27.59
N TYR A 729 31.88 8.98 27.84
CA TYR A 729 31.93 9.71 29.11
C TYR A 729 31.44 8.86 30.28
N GLN A 730 30.26 8.22 30.18
CA GLN A 730 29.76 7.31 31.21
C GLN A 730 30.71 6.14 31.45
N LEU A 731 31.25 5.54 30.38
CA LEU A 731 32.23 4.46 30.46
C LEU A 731 33.49 4.89 31.20
N ALA A 732 33.98 6.12 30.95
CA ALA A 732 35.13 6.64 31.65
C ALA A 732 34.90 6.76 33.16
N LEU A 733 33.74 7.28 33.57
CA LEU A 733 33.36 7.39 34.98
C LEU A 733 33.27 6.01 35.65
N LEU A 734 32.75 5.00 34.94
CA LEU A 734 32.71 3.62 35.41
C LEU A 734 34.11 3.02 35.57
N TYR A 735 35.02 3.25 34.63
CA TYR A 735 36.42 2.81 34.74
C TYR A 735 37.15 3.49 35.90
N GLN A 736 36.95 4.79 36.10
CA GLN A 736 37.55 5.54 37.20
C GLN A 736 37.11 4.97 38.56
N LEU A 737 35.82 4.64 38.72
CA LEU A 737 35.31 3.99 39.94
C LEU A 737 35.91 2.60 40.17
N GLN A 738 36.34 1.92 39.11
CA GLN A 738 37.10 0.67 39.18
C GLN A 738 38.62 0.84 39.24
N LYS A 739 39.13 2.09 39.37
CA LYS A 739 40.57 2.41 39.39
C LYS A 739 41.31 1.97 38.12
N GLN A 740 40.64 2.06 36.97
CA GLN A 740 41.19 1.76 35.65
C GLN A 740 41.47 3.05 34.87
N ASP A 741 42.31 3.92 35.45
CA ASP A 741 42.50 5.31 35.02
C ASP A 741 43.00 5.46 33.57
N ASP A 742 43.85 4.53 33.10
CA ASP A 742 44.32 4.51 31.71
C ASP A 742 43.16 4.32 30.72
N LYS A 743 42.22 3.44 31.06
CA LYS A 743 41.03 3.20 30.24
C LYS A 743 40.04 4.36 30.33
N ALA A 744 39.86 4.92 31.53
CA ALA A 744 39.06 6.12 31.75
C ALA A 744 39.56 7.29 30.89
N LEU A 745 40.87 7.55 30.91
CA LEU A 745 41.50 8.59 30.11
C LEU A 745 41.35 8.34 28.60
N SER A 746 41.45 7.08 28.16
CA SER A 746 41.23 6.71 26.76
C SER A 746 39.80 7.00 26.30
N ALA A 747 38.80 6.66 27.11
CA ALA A 747 37.41 6.92 26.83
C ALA A 747 37.08 8.43 26.85
N LEU A 748 37.57 9.20 27.83
CA LEU A 748 37.40 10.65 27.87
C LEU A 748 38.02 11.36 26.67
N LYS A 749 39.20 10.91 26.20
CA LYS A 749 39.81 11.48 24.99
C LYS A 749 38.93 11.32 23.76
N LYS A 750 38.19 10.21 23.63
CA LYS A 750 37.23 10.01 22.54
C LYS A 750 36.05 10.97 22.68
N ALA A 751 35.49 11.12 23.87
CA ALA A 751 34.41 12.08 24.12
C ALA A 751 34.86 13.53 23.83
N GLN A 752 36.02 13.94 24.35
CA GLN A 752 36.62 15.25 24.11
C GLN A 752 36.85 15.52 22.62
N TYR A 753 37.31 14.52 21.86
CA TYR A 753 37.52 14.68 20.42
C TYR A 753 36.23 15.04 19.66
N VAL A 754 35.09 14.50 20.07
CA VAL A 754 33.78 14.84 19.48
C VAL A 754 33.34 16.23 19.92
N TRP A 755 33.48 16.52 21.22
CA TRP A 755 33.03 17.74 21.90
C TRP A 755 34.00 18.93 21.82
N GLN A 756 35.06 18.84 21.02
CA GLN A 756 36.07 19.91 20.87
C GLN A 756 35.52 21.27 20.41
N PHE A 757 34.30 21.30 19.86
CA PHE A 757 33.59 22.52 19.43
C PHE A 757 32.26 22.72 20.16
N ALA A 758 32.02 21.99 21.25
CA ALA A 758 30.76 22.07 21.97
C ALA A 758 30.51 23.47 22.54
N ASP A 759 29.23 23.84 22.63
CA ASP A 759 28.80 25.09 23.23
C ASP A 759 29.07 25.09 24.75
N ASN A 760 29.22 26.28 25.33
CA ASN A 760 29.51 26.46 26.76
C ASN A 760 28.43 25.94 27.72
N ASN A 761 27.25 25.59 27.22
CA ASN A 761 26.17 25.04 28.00
C ASN A 761 26.10 23.50 27.93
N CYS A 762 27.03 22.85 27.23
CA CYS A 762 27.23 21.41 27.35
C CYS A 762 28.02 21.06 28.61
N THR A 763 27.30 20.71 29.68
CA THR A 763 27.89 20.38 30.98
C THR A 763 28.81 19.15 30.91
N GLU A 764 28.37 18.06 30.29
CA GLU A 764 29.19 16.83 30.15
C GLU A 764 30.50 17.10 29.38
N CYS A 765 30.44 17.99 28.39
CA CYS A 765 31.60 18.41 27.61
C CYS A 765 32.63 19.13 28.49
N GLN A 766 32.19 20.06 29.34
CA GLN A 766 33.06 20.79 30.26
C GLN A 766 33.66 19.88 31.35
N ASP A 767 32.83 19.00 31.91
CA ASP A 767 33.28 18.03 32.92
C ASP A 767 34.35 17.08 32.36
N THR A 768 34.25 16.72 31.07
CA THR A 768 35.24 15.88 30.39
C THR A 768 36.63 16.51 30.41
N GLU A 769 36.74 17.82 30.15
CA GLU A 769 38.04 18.51 30.16
C GLU A 769 38.66 18.56 31.56
N HIS A 770 37.82 18.77 32.57
CA HIS A 770 38.23 18.78 33.97
C HIS A 770 38.76 17.40 34.39
N LEU A 771 37.99 16.33 34.15
CA LEU A 771 38.35 14.95 34.51
C LEU A 771 39.64 14.49 33.82
N ILE A 772 39.85 14.86 32.55
CA ILE A 772 41.11 14.56 31.85
C ILE A 772 42.30 15.21 32.56
N THR A 773 42.12 16.43 33.06
CA THR A 773 43.19 17.15 33.78
C THR A 773 43.48 16.49 35.11
N GLU A 774 42.46 16.13 35.88
CA GLU A 774 42.60 15.43 37.16
C GLU A 774 43.31 14.08 37.03
N LEU A 775 42.90 13.24 36.07
CA LEU A 775 43.52 11.93 35.84
C LEU A 775 44.98 12.04 35.40
N LYS A 776 45.34 13.07 34.62
CA LYS A 776 46.74 13.33 34.24
C LYS A 776 47.59 13.77 35.41
N SER A 777 47.05 14.60 36.32
CA SER A 777 47.77 14.99 37.54
C SER A 777 47.96 13.80 38.48
N SER A 778 46.93 12.96 38.66
CA SER A 778 47.01 11.78 39.52
C SER A 778 47.96 10.70 39.00
N ALA A 779 48.24 10.66 37.68
CA ALA A 779 49.21 9.74 37.09
C ALA A 779 50.65 10.27 37.11
N ALA A 780 50.85 11.55 37.43
CA ALA A 780 52.16 12.20 37.53
C ALA A 780 52.71 12.25 38.97
N GLU A 781 51.85 12.03 39.97
CA GLU A 781 52.18 11.79 41.39
C GLU A 781 52.41 10.29 41.65
#